data_AF-A0A836UYC1-F1
#
_entry.id   AF-A0A836UYC1-F1
#
_cell.length_a   1.000
_cell.length_b   1.000
_cell.length_c   1.000
_cell.angle_alpha   90.00
_cell.angle_beta   90.00
_cell.angle_gamma   90.00
#
_symmetry.space_group_name_H-M   'P 1'
#
loop_
_entity.id
_entity.type
_entity.pdbx_description
1 polymer ?
#
loop_
_entity_poly.entity_id
_entity_poly.type
_entity_poly.pdbx_seq_one_letter_code
_entity_poly.pdbx_strand_id
1 'polypeptide(L)'
;MKFIYKTFVKFLGFLRTRPYPDRTTGSGGNLALKDIAMALRWVRENIAAFGGDPTRITLMGHDTGAALVNLLLLAPYGKGLFHRVVLSSGSALSPWASVHDPNDLRIKVAEQIGCPVENDEDIADCLRGVSLQALMTVELPEIRFVPRIGPGLPVDQNNPDPGLDMERASDAFIKVPLILGVSSTESNLDFNANDIQYGFEEDHRNRILRTFIRNAYVYHLNEIFSAVRNEYTDWDKPVLHPIIIRDSTMEALSDGHTVAPLMRIAFYHARRGAKTYFYHFDYQTKDSGHLKRLGSVRGEDIPYIFGLPLVVGGTFFPRNYSRQDQGVAEAVLTFFTNFAKTGNPNEPHKIESVDYGTPKEKTRFRGLTWEQYETSTQKYLTIALKPKMKSHYRGHKMAVWLNLIPQLHRPGDDDVSMRHHHFREREEHYYAGPVRDEWYTPLPLTGTTKSSGGSSTTACSTSTGDETVGENITPILEESEDDAELLQRLAASRHYYSTTTALAITVGVGLILLILNMLIFAGIYYQRDRDKKRAAMNCASNGQESLPMTTRPVAIKATENTSRPSQEPPPSYTTLARSPSVQEQQQQQQQQQQSSQGQQQAMNEDEQMKVDNKTGQQHQQQQQQQQHVSGNAVHKDPIPPKPPVRTTSSLSTTPGNTNTIKKRVQIQEISV
;
A
#
# COMPACT_ATOMS: atom_id res chain seq x y z
N MET A 1 -10.57 -27.66 -12.70
CA MET A 1 -11.57 -26.76 -13.32
C MET A 1 -11.41 -25.36 -12.72
N LYS A 2 -11.61 -24.28 -13.49
CA LYS A 2 -11.74 -22.90 -12.95
C LYS A 2 -13.24 -22.55 -12.97
N PHE A 3 -13.76 -21.98 -11.89
CA PHE A 3 -15.10 -21.35 -11.85
C PHE A 3 -14.92 -19.87 -11.55
N ILE A 4 -15.64 -19.01 -12.25
CA ILE A 4 -15.70 -17.57 -11.99
C ILE A 4 -17.11 -17.26 -11.53
N TYR A 5 -17.26 -16.86 -10.27
CA TYR A 5 -18.52 -16.41 -9.70
C TYR A 5 -18.51 -14.87 -9.67
N LYS A 6 -19.53 -14.23 -10.25
CA LYS A 6 -19.65 -12.77 -10.33
C LYS A 6 -20.93 -12.32 -9.63
N THR A 7 -20.81 -11.90 -8.38
CA THR A 7 -21.89 -11.23 -7.65
C THR A 7 -21.88 -9.73 -7.97
N PHE A 8 -23.02 -9.16 -8.33
CA PHE A 8 -23.18 -7.70 -8.40
C PHE A 8 -23.48 -7.14 -7.01
N VAL A 9 -22.42 -6.98 -6.21
CA VAL A 9 -22.53 -6.40 -4.87
C VAL A 9 -22.57 -4.88 -4.96
N LYS A 10 -23.77 -4.31 -5.04
CA LYS A 10 -24.02 -2.89 -4.70
C LYS A 10 -24.31 -2.76 -3.20
N PHE A 11 -24.61 -1.55 -2.74
CA PHE A 11 -24.78 -1.20 -1.32
C PHE A 11 -25.65 -2.17 -0.51
N LEU A 12 -26.73 -2.70 -1.09
CA LEU A 12 -27.63 -3.69 -0.47
C LEU A 12 -26.91 -4.94 0.08
N GLY A 13 -25.75 -5.32 -0.47
CA GLY A 13 -24.98 -6.46 0.03
C GLY A 13 -24.12 -6.17 1.27
N PHE A 14 -23.91 -4.91 1.62
CA PHE A 14 -23.09 -4.49 2.77
C PHE A 14 -23.84 -3.62 3.80
N LEU A 15 -24.94 -2.97 3.39
CA LEU A 15 -25.78 -2.15 4.26
C LEU A 15 -26.18 -2.93 5.52
N ARG A 16 -25.91 -2.35 6.70
CA ARG A 16 -26.50 -2.79 7.97
C ARG A 16 -27.85 -2.11 8.13
N THR A 17 -28.90 -2.90 8.30
CA THR A 17 -30.25 -2.42 8.60
C THR A 17 -30.51 -2.28 10.10
N ARG A 18 -29.73 -3.00 10.92
CA ARG A 18 -29.73 -2.91 12.39
C ARG A 18 -28.57 -2.05 12.89
N PRO A 19 -28.73 -1.36 14.04
CA PRO A 19 -27.64 -0.73 14.75
C PRO A 19 -26.64 -1.76 15.29
N TYR A 20 -25.46 -1.27 15.71
CA TYR A 20 -24.43 -2.05 16.41
C TYR A 20 -24.33 -1.64 17.89
N PRO A 21 -24.07 -2.56 18.84
CA PRO A 21 -23.87 -4.00 18.66
C PRO A 21 -25.19 -4.78 18.47
N ASP A 22 -25.18 -5.76 17.56
CA ASP A 22 -26.35 -6.63 17.32
C ASP A 22 -26.57 -7.54 18.54
N ARG A 23 -27.62 -7.24 19.32
CA ARG A 23 -28.04 -8.02 20.49
C ARG A 23 -28.59 -9.41 20.12
N THR A 24 -28.69 -9.73 18.83
CA THR A 24 -29.20 -11.00 18.30
C THR A 24 -28.20 -11.70 17.38
N THR A 25 -27.86 -12.96 17.64
CA THR A 25 -26.87 -13.69 16.84
C THR A 25 -27.43 -14.12 15.47
N GLY A 26 -27.27 -13.28 14.44
CA GLY A 26 -27.41 -13.73 13.04
C GLY A 26 -27.60 -12.67 11.95
N SER A 27 -28.10 -11.47 12.28
CA SER A 27 -28.62 -10.55 11.26
C SER A 27 -27.62 -9.47 10.80
N GLY A 28 -26.81 -8.91 11.70
CA GLY A 28 -26.00 -7.68 11.57
C GLY A 28 -24.98 -7.55 10.41
N GLY A 29 -25.47 -7.51 9.17
CA GLY A 29 -24.75 -7.06 7.97
C GLY A 29 -24.01 -8.14 7.19
N ASN A 30 -23.12 -7.67 6.29
CA ASN A 30 -22.23 -8.48 5.45
C ASN A 30 -22.95 -9.55 4.60
N LEU A 31 -24.13 -9.23 4.05
CA LEU A 31 -24.94 -10.16 3.25
C LEU A 31 -24.16 -10.72 2.05
N ALA A 32 -23.37 -9.89 1.36
CA ALA A 32 -22.52 -10.30 0.25
C ALA A 32 -21.49 -11.39 0.59
N LEU A 33 -20.98 -11.42 1.83
CA LEU A 33 -20.10 -12.50 2.27
C LEU A 33 -20.90 -13.77 2.58
N LYS A 34 -22.14 -13.64 3.04
CA LYS A 34 -23.08 -14.78 3.17
C LYS A 34 -23.40 -15.35 1.78
N ASP A 35 -23.60 -14.51 0.76
CA ASP A 35 -23.84 -14.93 -0.64
C ASP A 35 -22.64 -15.69 -1.22
N ILE A 36 -21.42 -15.16 -1.08
CA ILE A 36 -20.21 -15.85 -1.54
C ILE A 36 -20.01 -17.17 -0.77
N ALA A 37 -20.29 -17.20 0.54
CA ALA A 37 -20.25 -18.44 1.32
C ALA A 37 -21.31 -19.46 0.87
N MET A 38 -22.52 -19.03 0.49
CA MET A 38 -23.55 -19.90 -0.09
C MET A 38 -23.15 -20.42 -1.48
N ALA A 39 -22.54 -19.60 -2.34
CA ALA A 39 -22.00 -20.04 -3.61
C ALA A 39 -20.86 -21.07 -3.42
N LEU A 40 -20.00 -20.89 -2.41
CA LEU A 40 -18.94 -21.83 -2.06
C LEU A 40 -19.47 -23.15 -1.47
N ARG A 41 -20.59 -23.13 -0.74
CA ARG A 41 -21.32 -24.35 -0.33
C ARG A 41 -21.86 -25.10 -1.55
N TRP A 42 -22.56 -24.40 -2.45
CA TRP A 42 -23.05 -24.99 -3.70
C TRP A 42 -21.92 -25.61 -4.51
N VAL A 43 -20.78 -24.92 -4.66
CA VAL A 43 -19.58 -25.49 -5.30
C VAL A 43 -19.12 -26.75 -4.56
N ARG A 44 -18.93 -26.71 -3.23
CA ARG A 44 -18.49 -27.88 -2.46
C ARG A 44 -19.45 -29.08 -2.56
N GLU A 45 -20.74 -28.84 -2.72
CA GLU A 45 -21.76 -29.89 -2.86
C GLU A 45 -21.85 -30.44 -4.30
N ASN A 46 -21.66 -29.60 -5.32
CA ASN A 46 -21.98 -29.95 -6.72
C ASN A 46 -20.74 -30.15 -7.62
N ILE A 47 -19.55 -29.67 -7.24
CA ILE A 47 -18.35 -29.66 -8.10
C ILE A 47 -17.90 -31.06 -8.55
N ALA A 48 -18.22 -32.09 -7.77
CA ALA A 48 -17.93 -33.49 -8.09
C ALA A 48 -18.61 -33.95 -9.40
N ALA A 49 -19.84 -33.48 -9.68
CA ALA A 49 -20.56 -33.78 -10.92
C ALA A 49 -19.89 -33.19 -12.17
N PHE A 50 -19.04 -32.16 -12.00
CA PHE A 50 -18.25 -31.53 -13.06
C PHE A 50 -16.80 -32.07 -13.11
N GLY A 51 -16.49 -33.15 -12.39
CA GLY A 51 -15.15 -33.74 -12.34
C GLY A 51 -14.11 -32.91 -11.57
N GLY A 52 -14.56 -31.97 -10.73
CA GLY A 52 -13.69 -31.26 -9.79
C GLY A 52 -13.77 -31.86 -8.37
N ASP A 53 -12.83 -31.47 -7.51
CA ASP A 53 -12.65 -32.09 -6.19
C ASP A 53 -13.09 -31.13 -5.06
N PRO A 54 -14.14 -31.46 -4.28
CA PRO A 54 -14.63 -30.61 -3.20
C PRO A 54 -13.64 -30.48 -2.02
N THR A 55 -12.66 -31.38 -1.90
CA THR A 55 -11.60 -31.33 -0.86
C THR A 55 -10.40 -30.47 -1.27
N ARG A 56 -10.38 -29.93 -2.50
CA ARG A 56 -9.24 -29.13 -3.03
C ARG A 56 -9.67 -27.80 -3.63
N ILE A 57 -10.79 -27.26 -3.17
CA ILE A 57 -11.25 -25.90 -3.51
C ILE A 57 -10.19 -24.86 -3.07
N THR A 58 -9.74 -24.04 -4.02
CA THR A 58 -8.81 -22.92 -3.82
C THR A 58 -9.53 -21.64 -4.18
N LEU A 59 -9.53 -20.66 -3.27
CA LEU A 59 -10.23 -19.40 -3.42
C LEU A 59 -9.23 -18.28 -3.74
N MET A 60 -9.48 -17.51 -4.81
CA MET A 60 -8.62 -16.41 -5.24
C MET A 60 -9.42 -15.11 -5.33
N GLY A 61 -8.81 -14.01 -4.87
CA GLY A 61 -9.30 -12.66 -5.08
C GLY A 61 -8.21 -11.71 -5.56
N HIS A 62 -8.62 -10.62 -6.19
CA HIS A 62 -7.80 -9.45 -6.53
C HIS A 62 -8.48 -8.21 -5.96
N ASP A 63 -7.72 -7.23 -5.45
CA ASP A 63 -8.24 -5.94 -4.98
C ASP A 63 -9.39 -6.15 -3.94
N THR A 64 -10.54 -5.51 -4.09
CA THR A 64 -11.78 -5.72 -3.32
C THR A 64 -12.20 -7.19 -3.23
N GLY A 65 -11.96 -7.99 -4.27
CA GLY A 65 -12.13 -9.44 -4.21
C GLY A 65 -11.15 -10.13 -3.25
N ALA A 66 -9.90 -9.67 -3.17
CA ALA A 66 -8.92 -10.20 -2.22
C ALA A 66 -9.31 -9.84 -0.76
N ALA A 67 -9.76 -8.61 -0.51
CA ALA A 67 -10.31 -8.22 0.78
C ALA A 67 -11.47 -9.15 1.23
N LEU A 68 -12.45 -9.42 0.35
CA LEU A 68 -13.56 -10.32 0.65
C LEU A 68 -13.11 -11.77 0.92
N VAL A 69 -12.13 -12.27 0.16
CA VAL A 69 -11.54 -13.60 0.39
C VAL A 69 -10.79 -13.68 1.72
N ASN A 70 -10.07 -12.63 2.09
CA ASN A 70 -9.38 -12.53 3.38
C ASN A 70 -10.39 -12.48 4.55
N LEU A 71 -11.52 -11.77 4.42
CA LEU A 71 -12.60 -11.77 5.40
C LEU A 71 -13.25 -13.15 5.54
N LEU A 72 -13.49 -13.85 4.42
CA LEU A 72 -14.06 -15.21 4.42
C LEU A 72 -13.17 -16.25 5.09
N LEU A 73 -11.85 -16.07 5.10
CA LEU A 73 -10.89 -16.93 5.82
C LEU A 73 -11.02 -16.81 7.34
N LEU A 74 -11.46 -15.65 7.83
CA LEU A 74 -11.70 -15.41 9.26
C LEU A 74 -13.14 -15.72 9.67
N ALA A 75 -14.10 -15.43 8.80
CA ALA A 75 -15.53 -15.60 9.07
C ALA A 75 -15.88 -17.03 9.52
N PRO A 76 -16.58 -17.22 10.64
CA PRO A 76 -16.98 -18.56 11.12
C PRO A 76 -17.74 -19.38 10.08
N TYR A 77 -18.57 -18.72 9.25
CA TYR A 77 -19.36 -19.36 8.19
C TYR A 77 -18.58 -19.73 6.91
N GLY A 78 -17.32 -19.29 6.78
CA GLY A 78 -16.40 -19.69 5.70
C GLY A 78 -15.57 -20.94 6.01
N LYS A 79 -15.50 -21.35 7.29
CA LYS A 79 -14.67 -22.47 7.76
C LYS A 79 -15.02 -23.78 7.02
N GLY A 80 -14.01 -24.38 6.38
CA GLY A 80 -14.15 -25.66 5.67
C GLY A 80 -14.84 -25.59 4.30
N LEU A 81 -15.09 -24.39 3.73
CA LEU A 81 -15.61 -24.26 2.36
C LEU A 81 -14.50 -24.26 1.30
N PHE A 82 -13.29 -23.83 1.67
CA PHE A 82 -12.10 -23.82 0.83
C PHE A 82 -10.86 -24.19 1.65
N HIS A 83 -9.82 -24.63 0.95
CA HIS A 83 -8.66 -25.29 1.55
C HIS A 83 -7.35 -24.52 1.31
N ARG A 84 -7.36 -23.52 0.41
CA ARG A 84 -6.22 -22.69 0.00
C ARG A 84 -6.71 -21.30 -0.41
N VAL A 85 -5.90 -20.27 -0.19
CA VAL A 85 -6.24 -18.87 -0.51
C VAL A 85 -5.15 -18.21 -1.37
N VAL A 86 -5.57 -17.33 -2.29
CA VAL A 86 -4.71 -16.43 -3.07
C VAL A 86 -5.25 -15.01 -2.95
N LEU A 87 -4.42 -14.08 -2.46
CA LEU A 87 -4.73 -12.66 -2.33
C LEU A 87 -3.79 -11.86 -3.25
N SER A 88 -4.30 -11.20 -4.29
CA SER A 88 -3.52 -10.26 -5.11
C SER A 88 -3.96 -8.82 -4.87
N SER A 89 -3.00 -7.91 -4.67
CA SER A 89 -3.22 -6.46 -4.55
C SER A 89 -4.30 -6.03 -3.54
N GLY A 90 -4.53 -6.81 -2.48
CA GLY A 90 -5.62 -6.50 -1.53
C GLY A 90 -5.70 -7.38 -0.30
N SER A 91 -6.08 -6.76 0.83
CA SER A 91 -6.21 -7.41 2.14
C SER A 91 -7.42 -6.88 2.90
N ALA A 92 -7.87 -7.59 3.93
CA ALA A 92 -8.93 -7.09 4.82
C ALA A 92 -8.45 -6.05 5.84
N LEU A 93 -7.15 -5.73 5.88
CA LEU A 93 -6.57 -4.63 6.69
C LEU A 93 -6.32 -3.36 5.87
N SER A 94 -6.57 -3.38 4.56
CA SER A 94 -6.35 -2.21 3.71
C SER A 94 -7.38 -1.11 4.05
N PRO A 95 -7.02 0.18 4.16
CA PRO A 95 -7.97 1.23 4.54
C PRO A 95 -9.17 1.38 3.61
N TRP A 96 -9.06 0.91 2.36
CA TRP A 96 -10.13 0.86 1.36
C TRP A 96 -11.05 -0.38 1.47
N ALA A 97 -10.74 -1.36 2.33
CA ALA A 97 -11.36 -2.69 2.31
C ALA A 97 -12.57 -2.88 3.25
N SER A 98 -12.69 -2.08 4.32
CA SER A 98 -13.75 -2.21 5.33
C SER A 98 -14.24 -0.86 5.83
N VAL A 99 -15.53 -0.74 6.14
CA VAL A 99 -16.13 0.50 6.68
C VAL A 99 -15.87 0.57 8.18
N HIS A 100 -15.37 1.71 8.67
CA HIS A 100 -15.13 1.97 10.09
C HIS A 100 -16.43 2.06 10.91
N ASP A 101 -17.34 2.97 10.55
CA ASP A 101 -18.70 3.02 11.10
C ASP A 101 -19.76 2.69 10.03
N PRO A 102 -20.42 1.51 10.11
CA PRO A 102 -21.52 1.17 9.24
C PRO A 102 -22.88 1.77 9.68
N ASN A 103 -22.98 2.39 10.87
CA ASN A 103 -24.22 3.01 11.34
C ASN A 103 -24.50 4.35 10.65
N ASP A 104 -23.49 5.20 10.44
CA ASP A 104 -23.60 6.42 9.62
C ASP A 104 -24.12 6.15 8.19
N LEU A 105 -23.83 4.97 7.63
CA LEU A 105 -24.42 4.54 6.37
C LEU A 105 -25.91 4.14 6.53
N ARG A 106 -26.30 3.43 7.60
CA ARG A 106 -27.70 3.10 7.91
C ARG A 106 -28.55 4.37 7.98
N ILE A 107 -28.09 5.36 8.72
CA ILE A 107 -28.80 6.62 8.98
C ILE A 107 -29.02 7.39 7.67
N LYS A 108 -27.94 7.74 6.96
CA LYS A 108 -28.02 8.55 5.72
C LYS A 108 -28.82 7.88 4.59
N VAL A 109 -28.80 6.54 4.50
CA VAL A 109 -29.65 5.80 3.55
C VAL A 109 -31.14 5.90 3.94
N ALA A 110 -31.47 5.75 5.23
CA ALA A 110 -32.84 5.82 5.68
C ALA A 110 -33.43 7.23 5.62
N GLU A 111 -32.64 8.27 5.93
CA GLU A 111 -33.02 9.68 5.80
C GLU A 111 -33.42 10.04 4.36
N GLN A 112 -32.62 9.65 3.36
CA GLN A 112 -32.93 9.91 1.94
C GLN A 112 -34.13 9.13 1.41
N ILE A 113 -34.43 7.97 2.00
CA ILE A 113 -35.52 7.07 1.59
C ILE A 113 -36.82 7.32 2.39
N GLY A 114 -36.75 8.07 3.49
CA GLY A 114 -37.90 8.32 4.37
C GLY A 114 -38.26 7.13 5.28
N CYS A 115 -37.30 6.26 5.59
CA CYS A 115 -37.52 5.19 6.58
C CYS A 115 -37.35 5.73 8.01
N PRO A 116 -38.11 5.21 9.00
CA PRO A 116 -37.91 5.56 10.40
C PRO A 116 -36.51 5.13 10.88
N VAL A 117 -35.89 5.94 11.72
CA VAL A 117 -34.54 5.69 12.28
C VAL A 117 -34.57 5.91 13.78
N GLU A 118 -35.37 5.13 14.51
CA GLU A 118 -35.15 5.02 15.94
C GLU A 118 -33.86 4.24 16.24
N ASN A 119 -33.27 4.49 17.41
CA ASN A 119 -31.91 4.06 17.73
C ASN A 119 -31.73 2.54 17.70
N ASP A 120 -32.75 1.77 18.08
CA ASP A 120 -32.74 0.30 18.15
C ASP A 120 -33.38 -0.41 16.93
N GLU A 121 -34.01 0.32 15.99
CA GLU A 121 -34.86 -0.29 14.95
C GLU A 121 -34.13 -0.90 13.74
N ASP A 122 -34.72 -1.97 13.18
CA ASP A 122 -34.27 -2.67 11.98
C ASP A 122 -34.98 -2.11 10.74
N ILE A 123 -34.31 -1.22 10.00
CA ILE A 123 -34.91 -0.54 8.83
C ILE A 123 -35.21 -1.49 7.64
N ALA A 124 -34.89 -2.78 7.76
CA ALA A 124 -35.04 -3.77 6.69
C ALA A 124 -36.47 -3.88 6.14
N ASP A 125 -37.49 -3.81 7.00
CA ASP A 125 -38.89 -3.96 6.54
C ASP A 125 -39.39 -2.72 5.81
N CYS A 126 -38.94 -1.52 6.19
CA CYS A 126 -39.16 -0.32 5.38
C CYS A 126 -38.47 -0.45 4.01
N LEU A 127 -37.18 -0.77 3.99
CA LEU A 127 -36.41 -0.89 2.74
C LEU A 127 -36.94 -1.98 1.79
N ARG A 128 -37.60 -3.03 2.30
CA ARG A 128 -38.29 -4.06 1.49
C ARG A 128 -39.53 -3.53 0.76
N GLY A 129 -40.17 -2.48 1.28
CA GLY A 129 -41.30 -1.81 0.61
C GLY A 129 -40.89 -0.78 -0.43
N VAL A 130 -39.61 -0.38 -0.48
CA VAL A 130 -39.08 0.66 -1.35
C VAL A 130 -38.69 0.08 -2.71
N SER A 131 -38.93 0.81 -3.80
CA SER A 131 -38.57 0.34 -5.14
C SER A 131 -37.04 0.25 -5.31
N LEU A 132 -36.57 -0.77 -6.04
CA LEU A 132 -35.15 -0.91 -6.38
C LEU A 132 -34.59 0.32 -7.11
N GLN A 133 -35.45 1.08 -7.80
CA GLN A 133 -35.06 2.27 -8.53
C GLN A 133 -34.79 3.46 -7.59
N ALA A 134 -35.63 3.68 -6.58
CA ALA A 134 -35.39 4.68 -5.53
C ALA A 134 -34.21 4.30 -4.64
N LEU A 135 -34.08 3.01 -4.30
CA LEU A 135 -32.88 2.46 -3.65
C LEU A 135 -31.61 2.70 -4.48
N MET A 136 -31.70 2.72 -5.81
CA MET A 136 -30.56 2.98 -6.69
C MET A 136 -30.25 4.47 -6.93
N THR A 137 -31.09 5.40 -6.48
CA THR A 137 -30.85 6.85 -6.55
C THR A 137 -30.30 7.46 -5.25
N VAL A 138 -30.01 6.65 -4.23
CA VAL A 138 -29.39 7.12 -2.98
C VAL A 138 -27.97 7.64 -3.27
N GLU A 139 -27.75 8.93 -3.03
CA GLU A 139 -26.45 9.57 -3.23
C GLU A 139 -25.61 9.47 -1.96
N LEU A 140 -24.39 8.95 -2.10
CA LEU A 140 -23.48 8.74 -0.97
C LEU A 140 -22.15 9.44 -1.28
N PRO A 141 -21.70 10.41 -0.47
CA PRO A 141 -20.48 11.16 -0.77
C PRO A 141 -19.26 10.23 -0.71
N GLU A 142 -18.49 10.21 -1.80
CA GLU A 142 -17.24 9.45 -1.87
C GLU A 142 -16.15 10.15 -1.04
N ILE A 143 -15.57 9.43 -0.09
CA ILE A 143 -14.46 9.91 0.74
C ILE A 143 -13.18 9.28 0.18
N ARG A 144 -12.21 10.10 -0.25
CA ARG A 144 -11.03 9.58 -0.96
C ARG A 144 -10.25 8.59 -0.09
N PHE A 145 -9.80 7.48 -0.68
CA PHE A 145 -9.00 6.42 -0.06
C PHE A 145 -9.70 5.45 0.93
N VAL A 146 -10.98 5.63 1.27
CA VAL A 146 -11.71 4.74 2.21
C VAL A 146 -13.09 4.34 1.64
N PRO A 147 -13.66 3.19 2.02
CA PRO A 147 -14.91 2.73 1.43
C PRO A 147 -16.09 3.45 2.09
N ARG A 148 -16.95 4.09 1.28
CA ARG A 148 -18.26 4.57 1.75
C ARG A 148 -19.27 3.42 1.89
N ILE A 149 -19.08 2.37 1.10
CA ILE A 149 -19.82 1.09 1.13
C ILE A 149 -18.77 -0.02 1.17
N GLY A 150 -18.91 -0.95 2.11
CA GLY A 150 -18.02 -2.10 2.22
C GLY A 150 -18.36 -2.94 3.45
N PRO A 151 -17.72 -4.10 3.61
CA PRO A 151 -17.96 -4.98 4.75
C PRO A 151 -17.51 -4.33 6.06
N GLY A 152 -18.25 -4.59 7.14
CA GLY A 152 -17.76 -4.36 8.49
C GLY A 152 -16.82 -5.50 8.90
N LEU A 153 -15.72 -5.19 9.59
CA LEU A 153 -14.82 -6.21 10.14
C LEU A 153 -15.56 -7.06 11.20
N PRO A 154 -15.36 -8.39 11.23
CA PRO A 154 -15.92 -9.28 12.26
C PRO A 154 -15.04 -9.26 13.54
N VAL A 155 -14.73 -8.06 14.01
CA VAL A 155 -13.72 -7.74 15.03
C VAL A 155 -14.32 -6.72 16.00
N ASP A 156 -13.77 -6.57 17.20
CA ASP A 156 -14.16 -5.50 18.13
C ASP A 156 -13.82 -4.13 17.52
N GLN A 157 -14.82 -3.26 17.37
CA GLN A 157 -14.63 -1.91 16.83
C GLN A 157 -13.89 -0.98 17.81
N ASN A 158 -13.82 -1.34 19.09
CA ASN A 158 -13.11 -0.58 20.12
C ASN A 158 -11.61 -0.92 20.18
N ASN A 159 -11.16 -1.99 19.53
CA ASN A 159 -9.74 -2.31 19.43
C ASN A 159 -9.09 -1.42 18.34
N PRO A 160 -8.12 -0.54 18.67
CA PRO A 160 -7.44 0.29 17.68
C PRO A 160 -6.57 -0.51 16.70
N ASP A 161 -6.32 -1.80 16.97
CA ASP A 161 -5.57 -2.70 16.10
C ASP A 161 -6.34 -3.99 15.71
N PRO A 162 -7.19 -3.95 14.66
CA PRO A 162 -7.87 -5.15 14.18
C PRO A 162 -6.92 -6.23 13.64
N GLY A 163 -5.64 -5.91 13.35
CA GLY A 163 -4.66 -6.87 12.86
C GLY A 163 -4.33 -7.97 13.88
N LEU A 164 -4.29 -7.62 15.17
CA LEU A 164 -4.05 -8.57 16.26
C LEU A 164 -5.21 -9.55 16.44
N ASP A 165 -6.45 -9.08 16.26
CA ASP A 165 -7.63 -9.92 16.39
C ASP A 165 -7.84 -10.80 15.16
N MET A 166 -7.47 -10.33 13.96
CA MET A 166 -7.45 -11.17 12.75
C MET A 166 -6.51 -12.38 12.89
N GLU A 167 -5.38 -12.27 13.59
CA GLU A 167 -4.50 -13.41 13.92
C GLU A 167 -5.17 -14.42 14.88
N ARG A 168 -6.07 -13.94 15.74
CA ARG A 168 -6.72 -14.72 16.82
C ARG A 168 -8.09 -15.30 16.42
N ALA A 169 -8.78 -14.71 15.43
CA ALA A 169 -10.18 -14.99 15.12
C ALA A 169 -10.49 -16.41 14.60
N SER A 170 -9.51 -17.11 13.99
CA SER A 170 -9.81 -18.35 13.27
C SER A 170 -8.62 -19.29 13.11
N ASP A 171 -8.74 -20.52 13.60
CA ASP A 171 -7.87 -21.66 13.26
C ASP A 171 -7.65 -21.86 11.75
N ALA A 172 -8.61 -21.46 10.91
CA ALA A 172 -8.49 -21.61 9.46
C ALA A 172 -7.33 -20.75 8.92
N PHE A 173 -7.06 -19.61 9.54
CA PHE A 173 -5.93 -18.72 9.26
C PHE A 173 -4.56 -19.36 9.56
N ILE A 174 -4.53 -20.52 10.23
CA ILE A 174 -3.30 -21.28 10.51
C ILE A 174 -3.20 -22.52 9.60
N LYS A 175 -4.35 -23.10 9.24
CA LYS A 175 -4.46 -24.40 8.54
C LYS A 175 -4.50 -24.27 7.00
N VAL A 176 -4.91 -23.12 6.47
CA VAL A 176 -5.09 -22.87 5.03
C VAL A 176 -3.82 -22.26 4.42
N PRO A 177 -3.16 -22.90 3.43
CA PRO A 177 -2.04 -22.28 2.72
C PRO A 177 -2.46 -21.01 1.96
N LEU A 178 -1.55 -20.05 1.88
CA LEU A 178 -1.79 -18.69 1.37
C LEU A 178 -0.70 -18.25 0.37
N ILE A 179 -1.13 -17.78 -0.81
CA ILE A 179 -0.31 -16.89 -1.66
C ILE A 179 -0.78 -15.45 -1.43
N LEU A 180 0.18 -14.53 -1.26
CA LEU A 180 -0.04 -13.07 -1.32
C LEU A 180 0.74 -12.49 -2.52
N GLY A 181 0.25 -11.40 -3.09
CA GLY A 181 0.85 -10.72 -4.24
C GLY A 181 0.65 -9.21 -4.25
N VAL A 182 1.63 -8.47 -4.76
CA VAL A 182 1.52 -7.03 -5.06
C VAL A 182 2.09 -6.72 -6.43
N SER A 183 1.55 -5.68 -7.06
CA SER A 183 2.16 -5.02 -8.22
C SER A 183 3.28 -4.08 -7.77
N SER A 184 4.03 -3.51 -8.70
CA SER A 184 5.11 -2.56 -8.38
C SER A 184 4.56 -1.20 -7.96
N THR A 185 3.50 -0.76 -8.63
CA THR A 185 2.73 0.43 -8.35
C THR A 185 1.27 0.04 -8.16
N GLU A 186 0.82 0.08 -6.90
CA GLU A 186 -0.57 -0.20 -6.55
C GLU A 186 -1.45 1.02 -6.86
N SER A 187 -1.10 2.18 -6.31
CA SER A 187 -1.94 3.38 -6.31
C SER A 187 -1.97 4.18 -7.62
N ASN A 188 -1.62 3.60 -8.78
CA ASN A 188 -1.74 4.31 -10.07
C ASN A 188 -3.18 4.75 -10.36
N LEU A 189 -4.17 3.98 -9.92
CA LEU A 189 -5.60 4.27 -10.14
C LEU A 189 -6.13 5.38 -9.22
N ASP A 190 -5.36 5.79 -8.22
CA ASP A 190 -5.76 6.83 -7.25
C ASP A 190 -5.40 8.27 -7.72
N PHE A 191 -4.92 8.42 -8.95
CA PHE A 191 -4.49 9.68 -9.58
C PHE A 191 -5.21 9.95 -10.91
N ASN A 192 -5.30 11.23 -11.32
CA ASN A 192 -5.88 11.58 -12.62
C ASN A 192 -4.84 11.47 -13.77
N ALA A 193 -5.32 11.48 -15.02
CA ALA A 193 -4.46 11.29 -16.20
C ALA A 193 -3.38 12.38 -16.36
N ASN A 194 -3.65 13.63 -15.94
CA ASN A 194 -2.67 14.72 -16.00
C ASN A 194 -1.58 14.54 -14.94
N ASP A 195 -1.95 14.18 -13.70
CA ASP A 195 -1.00 13.83 -12.63
C ASP A 195 -0.07 12.70 -13.09
N ILE A 196 -0.65 11.66 -13.73
CA ILE A 196 0.09 10.52 -14.26
C ILE A 196 1.02 10.96 -15.40
N GLN A 197 0.57 11.79 -16.34
CA GLN A 197 1.37 12.18 -17.50
C GLN A 197 2.50 13.17 -17.16
N TYR A 198 2.20 14.25 -16.43
CA TYR A 198 3.11 15.38 -16.23
C TYR A 198 3.78 15.39 -14.84
N GLY A 199 3.17 14.74 -13.85
CA GLY A 199 3.54 14.89 -12.44
C GLY A 199 2.96 16.15 -11.81
N PHE A 200 3.37 16.45 -10.57
CA PHE A 200 2.85 17.59 -9.81
C PHE A 200 3.84 18.09 -8.75
N GLU A 201 3.61 19.32 -8.27
CA GLU A 201 4.45 20.01 -7.28
C GLU A 201 4.27 19.50 -5.84
N GLU A 202 5.22 19.88 -4.98
CA GLU A 202 5.28 19.52 -3.55
C GLU A 202 3.95 19.77 -2.81
N ASP A 203 3.26 20.89 -3.08
CA ASP A 203 1.98 21.18 -2.44
C ASP A 203 0.86 20.24 -2.86
N HIS A 204 0.90 19.71 -4.09
CA HIS A 204 -0.06 18.70 -4.51
C HIS A 204 0.22 17.35 -3.80
N ARG A 205 1.50 16.93 -3.67
CA ARG A 205 1.89 15.80 -2.79
C ARG A 205 1.36 16.01 -1.38
N ASN A 206 1.63 17.18 -0.80
CA ASN A 206 1.29 17.48 0.59
C ASN A 206 -0.23 17.39 0.82
N ARG A 207 -1.06 17.88 -0.12
CA ARG A 207 -2.53 17.78 -0.06
C ARG A 207 -3.03 16.34 -0.23
N ILE A 208 -2.46 15.56 -1.15
CA ILE A 208 -2.77 14.13 -1.34
C ILE A 208 -2.49 13.34 -0.05
N LEU A 209 -1.29 13.49 0.52
CA LEU A 209 -0.88 12.75 1.70
C LEU A 209 -1.69 13.18 2.95
N ARG A 210 -2.04 14.46 3.10
CA ARG A 210 -2.96 14.92 4.16
C ARG A 210 -4.35 14.30 4.02
N THR A 211 -4.94 14.26 2.82
CA THR A 211 -6.25 13.62 2.59
C THR A 211 -6.20 12.12 2.90
N PHE A 212 -5.17 11.40 2.43
CA PHE A 212 -5.01 9.99 2.78
C PHE A 212 -4.92 9.78 4.29
N ILE A 213 -4.05 10.54 4.96
CA ILE A 213 -3.78 10.33 6.39
C ILE A 213 -4.97 10.73 7.26
N ARG A 214 -5.67 11.83 6.95
CA ARG A 214 -6.92 12.23 7.62
C ARG A 214 -8.05 11.21 7.46
N ASN A 215 -8.12 10.55 6.31
CA ASN A 215 -9.20 9.59 6.04
C ASN A 215 -8.90 8.20 6.60
N ALA A 216 -7.64 7.74 6.57
CA ALA A 216 -7.24 6.39 6.97
C ALA A 216 -6.76 6.24 8.42
N TYR A 217 -6.23 7.30 9.05
CA TYR A 217 -5.72 7.27 10.44
C TYR A 217 -6.56 8.16 11.36
N VAL A 218 -6.36 8.04 12.66
CA VAL A 218 -7.17 8.67 13.71
C VAL A 218 -6.28 9.54 14.60
N TYR A 219 -5.26 8.92 15.17
CA TYR A 219 -4.36 9.54 16.13
C TYR A 219 -3.08 10.08 15.45
N HIS A 220 -2.53 11.17 15.97
CA HIS A 220 -1.22 11.76 15.59
C HIS A 220 -1.02 11.95 14.07
N LEU A 221 -1.98 12.60 13.41
CA LEU A 221 -1.98 12.81 11.96
C LEU A 221 -0.80 13.66 11.47
N ASN A 222 -0.34 14.63 12.28
CA ASN A 222 0.76 15.53 11.93
C ASN A 222 2.10 14.78 11.92
N GLU A 223 2.28 13.88 12.86
CA GLU A 223 3.46 13.05 13.09
C GLU A 223 3.55 11.95 12.03
N ILE A 224 2.43 11.28 11.74
CA ILE A 224 2.33 10.29 10.64
C ILE A 224 2.60 10.98 9.29
N PHE A 225 2.00 12.15 9.04
CA PHE A 225 2.28 12.93 7.82
C PHE A 225 3.75 13.33 7.70
N SER A 226 4.36 13.78 8.80
CA SER A 226 5.77 14.17 8.82
C SER A 226 6.70 12.98 8.56
N ALA A 227 6.42 11.82 9.17
CA ALA A 227 7.19 10.58 8.95
C ALA A 227 7.07 10.07 7.51
N VAL A 228 5.85 10.02 6.96
CA VAL A 228 5.62 9.60 5.56
C VAL A 228 6.25 10.58 4.57
N ARG A 229 6.09 11.90 4.77
CA ARG A 229 6.76 12.89 3.91
C ARG A 229 8.29 12.74 3.98
N ASN A 230 8.85 12.46 5.15
CA ASN A 230 10.30 12.31 5.34
C ASN A 230 10.86 11.07 4.61
N GLU A 231 10.19 9.91 4.72
CA GLU A 231 10.62 8.64 4.10
C GLU A 231 10.52 8.65 2.56
N TYR A 232 9.61 9.44 2.00
CA TYR A 232 9.33 9.49 0.56
C TYR A 232 9.79 10.79 -0.12
N THR A 233 10.74 11.50 0.50
CA THR A 233 11.43 12.65 -0.10
C THR A 233 12.90 12.30 -0.35
N ASP A 234 13.38 12.58 -1.55
CA ASP A 234 14.76 12.34 -2.00
C ASP A 234 15.66 13.51 -1.56
N TRP A 235 16.03 13.51 -0.28
CA TRP A 235 16.76 14.61 0.39
C TRP A 235 18.16 14.89 -0.16
N ASP A 236 18.72 14.00 -1.00
CA ASP A 236 19.97 14.25 -1.73
C ASP A 236 19.82 15.38 -2.77
N LYS A 237 18.59 15.83 -3.07
CA LYS A 237 18.27 16.85 -4.08
C LYS A 237 17.40 17.95 -3.47
N PRO A 238 17.84 19.22 -3.47
CA PRO A 238 17.09 20.33 -2.87
C PRO A 238 15.87 20.76 -3.70
N VAL A 239 15.79 20.36 -4.97
CA VAL A 239 14.64 20.57 -5.86
C VAL A 239 14.36 19.27 -6.59
N LEU A 240 13.12 18.79 -6.51
CA LEU A 240 12.67 17.55 -7.15
C LEU A 240 11.83 17.87 -8.38
N HIS A 241 12.05 17.12 -9.46
CA HIS A 241 11.23 17.25 -10.66
C HIS A 241 9.80 16.72 -10.39
N PRO A 242 8.72 17.33 -10.92
CA PRO A 242 7.32 16.93 -10.64
C PRO A 242 7.01 15.44 -10.87
N ILE A 243 7.69 14.81 -11.84
CA ILE A 243 7.64 13.35 -12.09
C ILE A 243 8.19 12.54 -10.90
N ILE A 244 9.26 12.98 -10.24
CA ILE A 244 9.85 12.30 -9.08
C ILE A 244 8.93 12.46 -7.85
N ILE A 245 8.39 13.66 -7.65
CA ILE A 245 7.40 13.96 -6.60
C ILE A 245 6.17 13.05 -6.78
N ARG A 246 5.66 12.95 -8.02
CA ARG A 246 4.59 12.00 -8.39
C ARG A 246 4.94 10.56 -8.04
N ASP A 247 6.10 10.08 -8.50
CA ASP A 247 6.52 8.70 -8.29
C ASP A 247 6.63 8.34 -6.79
N SER A 248 7.25 9.20 -5.98
CA SER A 248 7.41 8.93 -4.54
C SER A 248 6.09 9.05 -3.77
N THR A 249 5.20 9.96 -4.17
CA THR A 249 3.83 10.05 -3.62
C THR A 249 3.02 8.80 -3.95
N MET A 250 3.13 8.30 -5.19
CA MET A 250 2.44 7.09 -5.65
C MET A 250 3.02 5.82 -5.00
N GLU A 251 4.33 5.79 -4.75
CA GLU A 251 4.98 4.77 -3.90
C GLU A 251 4.46 4.81 -2.45
N ALA A 252 4.29 6.00 -1.87
CA ALA A 252 3.88 6.19 -0.47
C ALA A 252 2.44 5.71 -0.26
N LEU A 253 1.53 6.13 -1.15
CA LEU A 253 0.15 5.63 -1.16
C LEU A 253 0.12 4.12 -1.38
N SER A 254 0.84 3.60 -2.39
CA SER A 254 0.88 2.16 -2.68
C SER A 254 1.24 1.35 -1.43
N ASP A 255 2.23 1.81 -0.66
CA ASP A 255 2.67 1.12 0.54
C ASP A 255 1.69 1.21 1.70
N GLY A 256 1.23 2.42 2.08
CA GLY A 256 0.30 2.58 3.21
C GLY A 256 -1.11 2.04 2.94
N HIS A 257 -1.56 2.11 1.68
CA HIS A 257 -2.93 1.80 1.27
C HIS A 257 -3.12 0.30 0.94
N THR A 258 -2.12 -0.36 0.34
CA THR A 258 -2.23 -1.78 -0.07
C THR A 258 -1.09 -2.67 0.42
N VAL A 259 0.19 -2.32 0.19
CA VAL A 259 1.31 -3.26 0.42
C VAL A 259 1.49 -3.58 1.92
N ALA A 260 1.60 -2.57 2.79
CA ALA A 260 1.86 -2.79 4.20
C ALA A 260 0.71 -3.54 4.90
N PRO A 261 -0.59 -3.22 4.68
CA PRO A 261 -1.70 -4.07 5.11
C PRO A 261 -1.58 -5.54 4.67
N LEU A 262 -1.17 -5.80 3.42
CA LEU A 262 -0.99 -7.16 2.92
C LEU A 262 0.22 -7.86 3.56
N MET A 263 1.34 -7.16 3.73
CA MET A 263 2.54 -7.67 4.41
C MET A 263 2.29 -7.94 5.90
N ARG A 264 1.38 -7.18 6.52
CA ARG A 264 0.93 -7.41 7.88
C ARG A 264 0.15 -8.73 8.01
N ILE A 265 -0.72 -9.05 7.05
CA ILE A 265 -1.35 -10.38 6.95
C ILE A 265 -0.32 -11.48 6.69
N ALA A 266 0.64 -11.27 5.79
CA ALA A 266 1.73 -12.23 5.53
C ALA A 266 2.53 -12.54 6.81
N PHE A 267 2.86 -11.52 7.60
CA PHE A 267 3.55 -11.65 8.87
C PHE A 267 2.75 -12.46 9.90
N TYR A 268 1.48 -12.11 10.16
CA TYR A 268 0.66 -12.85 11.14
C TYR A 268 0.43 -14.31 10.70
N HIS A 269 0.18 -14.55 9.42
CA HIS A 269 -0.02 -15.90 8.88
C HIS A 269 1.24 -16.77 9.05
N ALA A 270 2.40 -16.25 8.63
CA ALA A 270 3.69 -16.95 8.79
C ALA A 270 4.10 -17.10 10.27
N ARG A 271 3.80 -16.12 11.13
CA ARG A 271 4.11 -16.16 12.58
C ARG A 271 3.42 -17.32 13.30
N ARG A 272 2.24 -17.73 12.83
CA ARG A 272 1.50 -18.88 13.37
C ARG A 272 1.95 -20.23 12.76
N GLY A 273 2.98 -20.23 11.90
CA GLY A 273 3.53 -21.42 11.24
C GLY A 273 2.80 -21.84 9.96
N ALA A 274 1.89 -21.01 9.45
CA ALA A 274 1.09 -21.34 8.27
C ALA A 274 1.90 -21.20 6.97
N LYS A 275 1.60 -22.07 5.99
CA LYS A 275 2.29 -22.08 4.68
C LYS A 275 1.96 -20.82 3.90
N THR A 276 2.94 -19.91 3.83
CA THR A 276 2.79 -18.56 3.28
C THR A 276 3.76 -18.37 2.13
N TYR A 277 3.30 -17.85 0.99
CA TYR A 277 4.13 -17.53 -0.16
C TYR A 277 3.83 -16.11 -0.62
N PHE A 278 4.87 -15.31 -0.92
CA PHE A 278 4.71 -13.95 -1.40
C PHE A 278 5.36 -13.77 -2.77
N TYR A 279 4.72 -13.02 -3.66
CA TYR A 279 5.30 -12.54 -4.91
C TYR A 279 5.15 -11.02 -5.11
N HIS A 280 6.13 -10.45 -5.80
CA HIS A 280 6.09 -9.11 -6.36
C HIS A 280 6.00 -9.27 -7.88
N PHE A 281 4.94 -8.76 -8.49
CA PHE A 281 4.79 -8.72 -9.93
C PHE A 281 5.52 -7.49 -10.48
N ASP A 282 6.46 -7.70 -11.40
CA ASP A 282 7.38 -6.68 -11.92
C ASP A 282 7.61 -6.91 -13.42
N TYR A 283 6.49 -7.07 -14.13
CA TYR A 283 6.44 -7.33 -15.56
C TYR A 283 5.32 -6.49 -16.20
N GLN A 284 5.62 -5.90 -17.35
CA GLN A 284 4.68 -5.16 -18.17
C GLN A 284 4.67 -5.76 -19.58
N THR A 285 3.50 -5.80 -20.22
CA THR A 285 3.39 -6.06 -21.66
C THR A 285 4.09 -4.92 -22.43
N LYS A 286 4.77 -5.21 -23.54
CA LYS A 286 5.47 -4.15 -24.31
C LYS A 286 4.55 -3.02 -24.79
N ASP A 287 3.29 -3.36 -25.05
CA ASP A 287 2.26 -2.47 -25.57
C ASP A 287 1.25 -2.07 -24.47
N SER A 288 1.68 -2.09 -23.20
CA SER A 288 0.94 -1.51 -22.07
C SER A 288 0.78 0.01 -22.26
N GLY A 289 -0.42 0.54 -22.05
CA GLY A 289 -0.66 2.00 -22.00
C GLY A 289 -0.10 2.69 -20.75
N HIS A 290 0.52 1.95 -19.83
CA HIS A 290 1.08 2.45 -18.59
C HIS A 290 2.54 2.89 -18.75
N LEU A 291 3.00 3.81 -17.88
CA LEU A 291 4.35 4.34 -17.93
C LEU A 291 5.39 3.29 -17.50
N LYS A 292 6.35 3.00 -18.38
CA LYS A 292 7.37 1.95 -18.18
C LYS A 292 8.33 2.19 -17.00
N ARG A 293 8.30 3.40 -16.43
CA ARG A 293 9.09 3.81 -15.25
C ARG A 293 8.46 3.36 -13.91
N LEU A 294 7.16 3.10 -13.86
CA LEU A 294 6.43 2.76 -12.63
C LEU A 294 6.46 1.26 -12.28
N GLY A 295 7.04 0.41 -13.13
CA GLY A 295 6.86 -1.04 -13.04
C GLY A 295 5.39 -1.44 -13.27
N SER A 296 5.03 -2.68 -12.92
CA SER A 296 3.65 -3.15 -13.12
C SER A 296 2.62 -2.33 -12.32
N VAL A 297 1.45 -2.12 -12.92
CA VAL A 297 0.29 -1.47 -12.28
C VAL A 297 -0.65 -2.52 -11.67
N ARG A 298 -1.36 -2.18 -10.58
CA ARG A 298 -2.45 -2.96 -9.96
C ARG A 298 -3.33 -3.64 -11.02
N GLY A 299 -3.34 -4.97 -11.03
CA GLY A 299 -4.15 -5.78 -11.95
C GLY A 299 -3.47 -6.20 -13.26
N GLU A 300 -2.24 -5.76 -13.55
CA GLU A 300 -1.47 -6.28 -14.70
C GLU A 300 -1.00 -7.74 -14.50
N ASP A 301 -1.04 -8.28 -13.28
CA ASP A 301 -0.83 -9.70 -12.96
C ASP A 301 -1.97 -10.60 -13.46
N ILE A 302 -3.20 -10.09 -13.41
CA ILE A 302 -4.44 -10.85 -13.65
C ILE A 302 -4.51 -11.50 -15.05
N PRO A 303 -4.15 -10.83 -16.17
CA PRO A 303 -4.03 -11.47 -17.47
C PRO A 303 -3.13 -12.72 -17.48
N TYR A 304 -2.00 -12.69 -16.76
CA TYR A 304 -1.04 -13.79 -16.71
C TYR A 304 -1.52 -14.94 -15.82
N ILE A 305 -2.21 -14.64 -14.70
CA ILE A 305 -2.79 -15.66 -13.81
C ILE A 305 -4.02 -16.34 -14.45
N PHE A 306 -4.80 -15.62 -15.26
CA PHE A 306 -5.87 -16.25 -16.04
C PHE A 306 -5.36 -17.02 -17.25
N GLY A 307 -4.27 -16.55 -17.89
CA GLY A 307 -3.63 -17.19 -19.04
C GLY A 307 -3.90 -16.51 -20.39
N LEU A 308 -4.37 -15.26 -20.38
CA LEU A 308 -4.76 -14.53 -21.60
C LEU A 308 -3.65 -14.45 -22.66
N PRO A 309 -2.34 -14.31 -22.34
CA PRO A 309 -1.27 -14.34 -23.33
C PRO A 309 -1.18 -15.63 -24.16
N LEU A 310 -1.70 -16.75 -23.65
CA LEU A 310 -1.72 -18.04 -24.36
C LEU A 310 -2.90 -18.15 -25.33
N VAL A 311 -3.89 -17.26 -25.26
CA VAL A 311 -5.11 -17.28 -26.10
C VAL A 311 -5.04 -16.11 -27.10
N VAL A 312 -4.25 -16.31 -28.15
CA VAL A 312 -4.03 -15.31 -29.21
C VAL A 312 -5.34 -15.04 -29.97
N GLY A 313 -5.67 -13.76 -30.18
CA GLY A 313 -6.72 -13.34 -31.12
C GLY A 313 -8.18 -13.56 -30.66
N GLY A 314 -8.43 -13.79 -29.37
CA GLY A 314 -9.80 -13.93 -28.85
C GLY A 314 -10.62 -12.64 -28.96
N THR A 315 -11.86 -12.73 -29.44
CA THR A 315 -12.78 -11.58 -29.68
C THR A 315 -12.99 -10.66 -28.47
N PHE A 316 -12.90 -11.21 -27.24
CA PHE A 316 -13.05 -10.45 -25.99
C PHE A 316 -11.74 -9.81 -25.48
N PHE A 317 -10.58 -10.17 -26.04
CA PHE A 317 -9.26 -9.72 -25.58
C PHE A 317 -8.31 -9.42 -26.75
N PRO A 318 -8.52 -8.30 -27.49
CA PRO A 318 -7.81 -7.99 -28.73
C PRO A 318 -6.34 -7.52 -28.54
N ARG A 319 -5.72 -7.75 -27.37
CA ARG A 319 -4.30 -7.41 -27.16
C ARG A 319 -3.40 -8.47 -27.80
N ASN A 320 -2.49 -8.03 -28.68
CA ASN A 320 -1.43 -8.88 -29.22
C ASN A 320 -0.34 -9.08 -28.16
N TYR A 321 -0.32 -10.27 -27.54
CA TYR A 321 0.72 -10.63 -26.58
C TYR A 321 1.96 -11.19 -27.29
N SER A 322 3.16 -10.85 -26.80
CA SER A 322 4.41 -11.36 -27.37
C SER A 322 4.77 -12.75 -26.83
N ARG A 323 5.71 -13.43 -27.48
CA ARG A 323 6.28 -14.70 -26.97
C ARG A 323 6.89 -14.57 -25.56
N GLN A 324 7.31 -13.37 -25.17
CA GLN A 324 7.84 -13.10 -23.83
C GLN A 324 6.71 -13.07 -22.79
N ASP A 325 5.54 -12.55 -23.17
CA ASP A 325 4.33 -12.56 -22.33
C ASP A 325 3.79 -13.99 -22.15
N GLN A 326 3.83 -14.80 -23.22
CA GLN A 326 3.47 -16.22 -23.18
C GLN A 326 4.35 -17.00 -22.20
N GLY A 327 5.67 -16.83 -22.26
CA GLY A 327 6.61 -17.49 -21.35
C GLY A 327 6.52 -17.04 -19.89
N VAL A 328 5.98 -15.84 -19.61
CA VAL A 328 5.63 -15.41 -18.24
C VAL A 328 4.31 -16.05 -17.82
N ALA A 329 3.27 -16.02 -18.68
CA ALA A 329 1.96 -16.60 -18.37
C ALA A 329 2.03 -18.11 -18.09
N GLU A 330 2.80 -18.88 -18.87
CA GLU A 330 3.02 -20.32 -18.64
C GLU A 330 3.60 -20.58 -17.24
N ALA A 331 4.60 -19.80 -16.83
CA ALA A 331 5.23 -19.94 -15.52
C ALA A 331 4.29 -19.55 -14.37
N VAL A 332 3.59 -18.43 -14.49
CA VAL A 332 2.60 -17.97 -13.50
C VAL A 332 1.47 -19.00 -13.35
N LEU A 333 0.89 -19.47 -14.45
CA LEU A 333 -0.10 -20.55 -14.45
C LEU A 333 0.43 -21.84 -13.83
N THR A 334 1.70 -22.19 -14.07
CA THR A 334 2.31 -23.37 -13.47
C THR A 334 2.34 -23.26 -11.95
N PHE A 335 2.92 -22.18 -11.41
CA PHE A 335 2.97 -21.97 -9.95
C PHE A 335 1.58 -21.90 -9.30
N PHE A 336 0.63 -21.15 -9.87
CA PHE A 336 -0.71 -20.97 -9.30
C PHE A 336 -1.56 -22.25 -9.39
N THR A 337 -1.47 -23.00 -10.50
CA THR A 337 -2.17 -24.30 -10.59
C THR A 337 -1.52 -25.37 -9.73
N ASN A 338 -0.21 -25.35 -9.53
CA ASN A 338 0.49 -26.22 -8.58
C ASN A 338 0.03 -25.97 -7.15
N PHE A 339 0.06 -24.70 -6.73
CA PHE A 339 -0.49 -24.29 -5.45
C PHE A 339 -1.95 -24.74 -5.29
N ALA A 340 -2.81 -24.55 -6.30
CA ALA A 340 -4.20 -25.01 -6.24
C ALA A 340 -4.35 -26.55 -6.11
N LYS A 341 -3.43 -27.34 -6.69
CA LYS A 341 -3.42 -28.83 -6.58
C LYS A 341 -2.97 -29.29 -5.19
N THR A 342 -1.87 -28.74 -4.67
CA THR A 342 -1.11 -29.29 -3.53
C THR A 342 -1.12 -28.38 -2.30
N GLY A 343 -0.96 -27.08 -2.50
CA GLY A 343 -0.66 -26.09 -1.44
C GLY A 343 0.80 -25.63 -1.45
N ASN A 344 1.60 -26.09 -2.42
CA ASN A 344 2.97 -25.64 -2.67
C ASN A 344 3.08 -25.24 -4.17
N PRO A 345 3.45 -24.00 -4.53
CA PRO A 345 3.58 -23.60 -5.94
C PRO A 345 4.61 -24.43 -6.72
N ASN A 346 5.55 -25.09 -6.04
CA ASN A 346 6.58 -25.92 -6.66
C ASN A 346 6.12 -27.35 -7.00
N GLU A 347 4.96 -27.80 -6.52
CA GLU A 347 4.51 -29.20 -6.61
C GLU A 347 3.20 -29.37 -7.41
N PRO A 348 3.10 -30.36 -8.32
CA PRO A 348 4.07 -31.43 -8.56
C PRO A 348 5.25 -31.02 -9.46
N HIS A 349 6.45 -31.50 -9.15
CA HIS A 349 7.66 -31.27 -9.95
C HIS A 349 7.60 -31.92 -11.35
N LYS A 350 6.78 -32.96 -11.52
CA LYS A 350 6.52 -33.61 -12.81
C LYS A 350 5.30 -32.98 -13.48
N ILE A 351 5.53 -31.86 -14.14
CA ILE A 351 4.68 -31.39 -15.23
C ILE A 351 5.53 -31.44 -16.49
N GLU A 352 5.18 -32.35 -17.39
CA GLU A 352 5.58 -32.20 -18.79
C GLU A 352 4.90 -30.92 -19.30
N SER A 353 5.71 -29.95 -19.74
CA SER A 353 5.20 -28.69 -20.29
C SER A 353 4.22 -29.03 -21.43
N VAL A 354 2.93 -28.75 -21.22
CA VAL A 354 1.91 -28.94 -22.25
C VAL A 354 2.34 -28.13 -23.46
N ASP A 355 2.49 -28.79 -24.60
CA ASP A 355 3.03 -28.13 -25.79
C ASP A 355 1.94 -27.23 -26.40
N TYR A 356 1.94 -25.96 -26.01
CA TYR A 356 1.03 -24.93 -26.51
C TYR A 356 1.35 -24.50 -27.96
N GLY A 357 2.17 -25.25 -28.69
CA GLY A 357 2.67 -24.89 -30.02
C GLY A 357 3.80 -23.84 -29.99
N THR A 358 4.28 -23.48 -28.81
CA THR A 358 5.38 -22.54 -28.60
C THR A 358 6.73 -23.26 -28.67
N PRO A 359 7.64 -22.87 -29.59
CA PRO A 359 8.99 -23.42 -29.61
C PRO A 359 9.67 -23.22 -28.25
N LYS A 360 10.26 -24.28 -27.69
CA LYS A 360 10.78 -24.34 -26.32
C LYS A 360 12.05 -23.53 -26.11
N GLU A 361 11.94 -22.20 -26.19
CA GLU A 361 12.85 -21.31 -25.46
C GLU A 361 12.89 -21.77 -24.00
N LYS A 362 14.09 -21.88 -23.42
CA LYS A 362 14.25 -22.24 -22.01
C LYS A 362 13.68 -21.09 -21.17
N THR A 363 12.42 -21.24 -20.72
CA THR A 363 11.76 -20.24 -19.87
C THR A 363 12.64 -19.91 -18.67
N ARG A 364 12.85 -18.63 -18.39
CA ARG A 364 13.81 -18.18 -17.35
C ARG A 364 13.35 -18.49 -15.91
N PHE A 365 12.17 -19.10 -15.77
CA PHE A 365 11.62 -19.67 -14.54
C PHE A 365 12.03 -21.15 -14.33
N ARG A 366 12.61 -21.82 -15.34
CA ARG A 366 12.98 -23.24 -15.24
C ARG A 366 14.11 -23.45 -14.22
N GLY A 367 13.81 -24.20 -13.17
CA GLY A 367 14.74 -24.44 -12.05
C GLY A 367 14.70 -23.37 -10.95
N LEU A 368 13.76 -22.41 -11.04
CA LEU A 368 13.51 -21.44 -9.97
C LEU A 368 12.52 -22.02 -8.96
N THR A 369 12.97 -22.23 -7.72
CA THR A 369 12.11 -22.62 -6.59
C THR A 369 11.50 -21.37 -5.96
N TRP A 370 10.18 -21.32 -5.84
CA TRP A 370 9.47 -20.30 -5.05
C TRP A 370 9.50 -20.73 -3.58
N GLU A 371 10.45 -20.20 -2.82
CA GLU A 371 10.61 -20.52 -1.39
C GLU A 371 9.47 -19.93 -0.54
N GLN A 372 9.24 -20.50 0.63
CA GLN A 372 8.22 -20.04 1.58
C GLN A 372 8.59 -18.66 2.14
N TYR A 373 7.60 -17.81 2.38
CA TYR A 373 7.74 -16.59 3.18
C TYR A 373 7.72 -16.96 4.68
N GLU A 374 8.75 -16.50 5.41
CA GLU A 374 8.89 -16.66 6.86
C GLU A 374 9.14 -15.27 7.47
N THR A 375 8.80 -15.09 8.74
CA THR A 375 8.94 -13.78 9.43
C THR A 375 10.40 -13.31 9.55
N SER A 376 11.35 -14.25 9.59
CA SER A 376 12.80 -14.02 9.71
C SER A 376 13.51 -13.82 8.37
N THR A 377 13.11 -14.55 7.31
CA THR A 377 13.80 -14.53 6.01
C THR A 377 13.09 -13.65 4.97
N GLN A 378 11.79 -13.40 5.16
CA GLN A 378 10.92 -12.51 4.36
C GLN A 378 11.09 -12.68 2.84
N LYS A 379 11.26 -13.93 2.39
CA LYS A 379 11.54 -14.27 1.00
C LYS A 379 10.32 -14.09 0.11
N TYR A 380 10.55 -13.60 -1.11
CA TYR A 380 9.51 -13.42 -2.12
C TYR A 380 10.02 -13.67 -3.54
N LEU A 381 9.12 -14.13 -4.41
CA LEU A 381 9.37 -14.30 -5.83
C LEU A 381 9.12 -12.98 -6.56
N THR A 382 10.14 -12.43 -7.23
CA THR A 382 9.92 -11.38 -8.25
C THR A 382 9.53 -12.03 -9.57
N ILE A 383 8.29 -11.81 -10.01
CA ILE A 383 7.76 -12.25 -11.31
C ILE A 383 8.05 -11.14 -12.32
N ALA A 384 9.20 -11.25 -12.98
CA ALA A 384 9.71 -10.29 -13.96
C ALA A 384 10.21 -11.00 -15.22
N LEU A 385 10.59 -10.23 -16.25
CA LEU A 385 11.26 -10.74 -17.46
C LEU A 385 12.53 -11.57 -17.15
N LYS A 386 13.19 -11.28 -16.01
CA LYS A 386 14.27 -12.06 -15.40
C LYS A 386 13.87 -12.38 -13.94
N PRO A 387 13.14 -13.47 -13.69
CA PRO A 387 12.58 -13.76 -12.37
C PRO A 387 13.67 -14.16 -11.37
N LYS A 388 13.47 -13.82 -10.10
CA LYS A 388 14.43 -14.08 -9.00
C LYS A 388 13.70 -14.22 -7.67
N MET A 389 14.23 -15.04 -6.77
CA MET A 389 13.95 -14.88 -5.35
C MET A 389 14.70 -13.66 -4.80
N LYS A 390 14.05 -12.91 -3.92
CA LYS A 390 14.60 -11.78 -3.14
C LYS A 390 14.10 -11.93 -1.69
N SER A 391 14.56 -11.06 -0.78
CA SER A 391 14.03 -10.93 0.58
C SER A 391 13.73 -9.48 0.93
N HIS A 392 12.92 -9.24 1.97
CA HIS A 392 12.61 -7.92 2.53
C HIS A 392 12.13 -6.89 1.48
N TYR A 393 10.98 -7.17 0.85
CA TYR A 393 10.38 -6.25 -0.13
C TYR A 393 10.23 -4.85 0.46
N ARG A 394 10.89 -3.86 -0.16
CA ARG A 394 10.90 -2.45 0.29
C ARG A 394 11.22 -2.30 1.79
N GLY A 395 12.12 -3.13 2.34
CA GLY A 395 12.29 -3.34 3.79
C GLY A 395 12.36 -2.10 4.68
N HIS A 396 13.04 -1.02 4.26
CA HIS A 396 13.11 0.24 5.03
C HIS A 396 11.72 0.93 5.12
N LYS A 397 11.11 1.18 3.96
CA LYS A 397 9.74 1.70 3.80
C LYS A 397 8.70 0.84 4.53
N MET A 398 8.82 -0.49 4.43
CA MET A 398 7.97 -1.42 5.17
C MET A 398 8.18 -1.33 6.68
N ALA A 399 9.39 -1.07 7.19
CA ALA A 399 9.61 -0.86 8.62
C ALA A 399 8.91 0.41 9.13
N VAL A 400 8.83 1.47 8.33
CA VAL A 400 8.05 2.68 8.65
C VAL A 400 6.56 2.36 8.79
N TRP A 401 5.95 1.70 7.79
CA TRP A 401 4.52 1.38 7.81
C TRP A 401 4.12 0.26 8.78
N LEU A 402 4.98 -0.74 9.01
CA LEU A 402 4.67 -1.90 9.85
C LEU A 402 5.07 -1.72 11.33
N ASN A 403 6.07 -0.89 11.63
CA ASN A 403 6.57 -0.71 13.00
C ASN A 403 6.40 0.73 13.52
N LEU A 404 6.83 1.75 12.78
CA LEU A 404 6.82 3.14 13.29
C LEU A 404 5.40 3.73 13.33
N ILE A 405 4.67 3.65 12.23
CA ILE A 405 3.32 4.26 12.14
C ILE A 405 2.33 3.60 13.13
N PRO A 406 2.34 2.27 13.40
CA PRO A 406 1.56 1.66 14.48
C PRO A 406 2.05 1.94 15.92
N GLN A 407 3.17 2.64 16.09
CA GLN A 407 3.58 3.22 17.37
C GLN A 407 3.09 4.66 17.53
N LEU A 408 3.08 5.45 16.44
CA LEU A 408 2.50 6.80 16.40
C LEU A 408 0.95 6.77 16.45
N HIS A 409 0.33 5.80 15.79
CA HIS A 409 -1.12 5.69 15.67
C HIS A 409 -1.74 5.00 16.91
N ARG A 410 -1.73 5.73 18.03
CA ARG A 410 -2.32 5.31 19.32
C ARG A 410 -3.02 6.50 19.96
N PRO A 411 -4.08 6.28 20.78
CA PRO A 411 -4.54 7.33 21.69
C PRO A 411 -3.38 7.77 22.60
N GLY A 412 -3.40 9.04 23.00
CA GLY A 412 -2.55 9.52 24.10
C GLY A 412 -3.06 9.03 25.46
N ASP A 413 -2.54 9.61 26.53
CA ASP A 413 -3.13 9.48 27.85
C ASP A 413 -4.56 10.08 27.86
N ASP A 414 -5.45 9.59 28.73
CA ASP A 414 -6.90 9.91 28.67
C ASP A 414 -7.23 11.42 28.81
N ASP A 415 -6.33 12.21 29.40
CA ASP A 415 -6.44 13.68 29.51
C ASP A 415 -6.16 14.43 28.19
N VAL A 416 -5.61 13.76 27.16
CA VAL A 416 -5.23 14.39 25.90
C VAL A 416 -6.45 14.56 24.98
N SER A 417 -6.95 15.79 24.88
CA SER A 417 -8.06 16.12 23.97
C SER A 417 -7.75 15.72 22.52
N MET A 418 -8.68 15.00 21.88
CA MET A 418 -8.58 14.51 20.48
C MET A 418 -8.13 15.56 19.46
N ARG A 419 -8.39 16.85 19.71
CA ARG A 419 -7.92 17.98 18.88
C ARG A 419 -6.40 18.01 18.70
N HIS A 420 -5.62 17.47 19.64
CA HIS A 420 -4.15 17.39 19.53
C HIS A 420 -3.68 16.38 18.48
N HIS A 421 -4.49 15.36 18.18
CA HIS A 421 -4.16 14.36 17.18
C HIS A 421 -4.47 14.80 15.74
N HIS A 422 -5.37 15.77 15.54
CA HIS A 422 -5.83 16.20 14.21
C HIS A 422 -4.88 17.21 13.54
N PHE A 423 -5.01 17.38 12.22
CA PHE A 423 -4.39 18.52 11.51
C PHE A 423 -4.97 19.84 12.03
N ARG A 424 -4.13 20.86 12.20
CA ARG A 424 -4.58 22.20 12.62
C ARG A 424 -5.26 22.96 11.47
N GLU A 425 -4.82 22.67 10.25
CA GLU A 425 -5.28 23.29 9.02
C GLU A 425 -6.57 22.62 8.52
N ARG A 426 -7.67 23.38 8.52
CA ARG A 426 -9.03 22.86 8.29
C ARG A 426 -9.66 23.25 6.96
N GLU A 427 -9.13 24.26 6.27
CA GLU A 427 -9.67 24.72 4.99
C GLU A 427 -9.51 23.67 3.89
N GLU A 428 -10.48 23.61 2.98
CA GLU A 428 -10.51 22.64 1.86
C GLU A 428 -9.23 22.68 1.01
N HIS A 429 -8.61 23.86 0.87
CA HIS A 429 -7.42 24.06 0.05
C HIS A 429 -6.20 23.27 0.54
N TYR A 430 -6.18 22.76 1.78
CA TYR A 430 -5.13 21.88 2.33
C TYR A 430 -5.29 20.41 1.96
N TYR A 431 -6.35 20.04 1.25
CA TYR A 431 -6.74 18.66 0.95
C TYR A 431 -6.93 18.47 -0.57
N ALA A 432 -6.80 17.22 -1.03
CA ALA A 432 -6.95 16.83 -2.43
C ALA A 432 -8.24 16.00 -2.63
N GLY A 433 -9.39 16.66 -2.48
CA GLY A 433 -10.72 16.04 -2.55
C GLY A 433 -11.36 15.77 -1.17
N PRO A 434 -12.55 15.15 -1.14
CA PRO A 434 -13.34 15.01 0.08
C PRO A 434 -12.62 14.27 1.21
N VAL A 435 -12.83 14.78 2.41
CA VAL A 435 -12.25 14.29 3.66
C VAL A 435 -13.36 13.90 4.63
N ARG A 436 -13.10 12.91 5.49
CA ARG A 436 -14.06 12.50 6.51
C ARG A 436 -14.24 13.59 7.57
N ASP A 437 -15.40 13.54 8.23
CA ASP A 437 -15.70 14.33 9.42
C ASP A 437 -14.69 14.03 10.55
N GLU A 438 -14.36 15.06 11.34
CA GLU A 438 -13.51 14.89 12.51
C GLU A 438 -14.27 14.16 13.63
N TRP A 439 -13.64 13.18 14.27
CA TRP A 439 -14.23 12.50 15.43
C TRP A 439 -14.09 13.39 16.67
N TYR A 440 -15.17 14.10 16.98
CA TYR A 440 -15.32 14.83 18.23
C TYR A 440 -15.85 13.89 19.31
N THR A 441 -14.96 13.29 20.10
CA THR A 441 -15.37 12.78 21.41
C THR A 441 -15.84 13.96 22.25
N PRO A 442 -17.09 13.99 22.74
CA PRO A 442 -17.46 14.93 23.79
C PRO A 442 -16.60 14.59 25.01
N LEU A 443 -15.99 15.60 25.64
CA LEU A 443 -15.38 15.38 26.95
C LEU A 443 -16.48 14.89 27.91
N PRO A 444 -16.33 13.72 28.56
CA PRO A 444 -17.27 13.30 29.58
C PRO A 444 -17.11 14.23 30.78
N LEU A 445 -17.96 15.25 30.88
CA LEU A 445 -18.02 16.13 32.04
C LEU A 445 -18.41 15.30 33.26
N THR A 446 -17.42 14.96 34.07
CA THR A 446 -17.53 14.07 35.21
C THR A 446 -18.29 14.73 36.36
N GLY A 447 -19.59 14.44 36.43
CA GLY A 447 -20.38 14.57 37.64
C GLY A 447 -20.87 15.99 37.97
N THR A 448 -22.07 16.32 37.48
CA THR A 448 -23.01 17.15 38.25
C THR A 448 -24.19 16.28 38.69
N THR A 449 -24.46 16.28 39.99
CA THR A 449 -25.54 15.51 40.61
C THR A 449 -26.92 16.08 40.21
N LYS A 450 -27.93 15.20 40.18
CA LYS A 450 -29.32 15.59 39.89
C LYS A 450 -29.82 16.67 40.86
N SER A 451 -30.28 17.79 40.33
CA SER A 451 -31.31 18.62 40.96
C SER A 451 -32.35 19.03 39.92
N SER A 452 -33.57 19.30 40.36
CA SER A 452 -34.75 19.37 39.49
C SER A 452 -35.27 20.79 39.27
N GLY A 453 -35.42 21.19 38.01
CA GLY A 453 -36.43 22.15 37.56
C GLY A 453 -36.18 23.63 37.84
N GLY A 454 -36.17 24.43 36.77
CA GLY A 454 -36.15 25.90 36.85
C GLY A 454 -35.82 26.52 35.51
N SER A 455 -36.80 27.15 34.86
CA SER A 455 -36.58 27.89 33.60
C SER A 455 -36.50 29.38 33.88
N SER A 456 -35.38 30.00 33.52
CA SER A 456 -35.29 31.42 33.13
C SER A 456 -33.91 31.75 32.54
N THR A 457 -33.86 32.79 31.73
CA THR A 457 -32.63 33.36 31.15
C THR A 457 -31.99 34.39 32.09
N THR A 458 -30.72 34.78 31.82
CA THR A 458 -30.31 36.17 31.44
C THR A 458 -28.91 36.57 31.95
N ALA A 459 -28.03 36.99 31.02
CA ALA A 459 -26.89 37.91 31.17
C ALA A 459 -25.73 37.63 32.17
N CYS A 460 -24.64 38.38 31.96
CA CYS A 460 -23.35 38.30 32.66
C CYS A 460 -23.22 39.29 33.82
N SER A 461 -22.30 39.04 34.76
CA SER A 461 -21.39 40.06 35.34
C SER A 461 -20.32 39.43 36.24
N THR A 462 -19.28 40.20 36.57
CA THR A 462 -18.08 39.78 37.31
C THR A 462 -17.82 40.63 38.54
N SER A 463 -17.53 39.98 39.68
CA SER A 463 -16.87 40.57 40.86
C SER A 463 -16.28 39.40 41.68
N THR A 464 -14.96 39.28 41.88
CA THR A 464 -14.17 39.96 42.93
C THR A 464 -14.77 39.86 44.34
N GLY A 465 -14.20 38.96 45.15
CA GLY A 465 -14.39 38.82 46.59
C GLY A 465 -13.25 37.97 47.12
N ASP A 466 -12.51 38.50 48.10
CA ASP A 466 -11.30 37.91 48.69
C ASP A 466 -11.57 37.66 50.17
N GLU A 467 -11.36 36.43 50.65
CA GLU A 467 -11.24 36.14 52.07
C GLU A 467 -10.54 34.78 52.31
N THR A 468 -9.96 34.61 53.49
CA THR A 468 -8.91 33.61 53.78
C THR A 468 -9.27 32.70 54.97
N VAL A 469 -8.32 31.82 55.35
CA VAL A 469 -8.37 30.86 56.49
C VAL A 469 -9.14 29.56 56.19
N GLY A 470 -8.58 28.37 56.43
CA GLY A 470 -7.24 28.05 56.92
C GLY A 470 -6.94 26.55 56.91
N GLU A 471 -5.68 26.18 57.10
CA GLU A 471 -5.22 24.78 57.08
C GLU A 471 -5.65 23.98 58.31
N ASN A 472 -5.86 22.67 58.12
CA ASN A 472 -5.53 21.67 59.14
C ASN A 472 -5.25 20.32 58.45
N ILE A 473 -4.09 19.73 58.73
CA ILE A 473 -3.63 18.48 58.13
C ILE A 473 -3.46 17.43 59.22
N THR A 474 -4.16 16.30 59.08
CA THR A 474 -3.84 15.05 59.80
C THR A 474 -4.00 13.87 58.83
N PRO A 475 -2.92 13.18 58.45
CA PRO A 475 -3.01 12.02 57.57
C PRO A 475 -3.52 10.79 58.34
N ILE A 476 -4.45 10.05 57.75
CA ILE A 476 -4.74 8.66 58.13
C ILE A 476 -4.04 7.77 57.11
N LEU A 477 -3.24 6.82 57.60
CA LEU A 477 -2.56 5.82 56.79
C LEU A 477 -3.44 4.58 56.70
N GLU A 478 -3.92 4.27 55.49
CA GLU A 478 -4.35 2.93 55.11
C GLU A 478 -3.54 2.53 53.86
N GLU A 479 -2.72 1.48 53.99
CA GLU A 479 -1.97 0.91 52.88
C GLU A 479 -2.92 0.00 52.07
N SER A 480 -3.18 0.32 50.79
CA SER A 480 -3.95 -0.56 49.91
C SER A 480 -3.03 -1.44 49.05
N GLU A 481 -3.46 -2.67 48.75
CA GLU A 481 -2.63 -3.68 48.08
C GLU A 481 -2.45 -3.41 46.56
N ASP A 482 -3.05 -2.34 46.04
CA ASP A 482 -3.13 -2.01 44.61
C ASP A 482 -1.79 -1.66 43.97
N ASP A 483 -0.90 -0.95 44.70
CA ASP A 483 0.41 -0.53 44.19
C ASP A 483 1.30 -1.73 43.82
N ALA A 484 1.14 -2.85 44.52
CA ALA A 484 1.86 -4.09 44.21
C ALA A 484 1.39 -4.68 42.86
N GLU A 485 0.09 -4.68 42.56
CA GLU A 485 -0.40 -5.14 41.25
C GLU A 485 -0.08 -4.13 40.14
N LEU A 486 -0.09 -2.82 40.43
CA LEU A 486 0.30 -1.78 39.49
C LEU A 486 1.78 -1.96 39.06
N LEU A 487 2.68 -2.15 40.02
CA LEU A 487 4.09 -2.47 39.76
C LEU A 487 4.27 -3.79 39.01
N GLN A 488 3.48 -4.83 39.34
CA GLN A 488 3.48 -6.11 38.62
C GLN A 488 3.03 -5.94 37.15
N ARG A 489 2.01 -5.11 36.87
CA ARG A 489 1.53 -4.79 35.52
C ARG A 489 2.53 -3.94 34.72
N LEU A 490 3.19 -2.97 35.37
CA LEU A 490 4.28 -2.19 34.76
C LEU A 490 5.50 -3.08 34.44
N ALA A 491 5.86 -4.01 35.34
CA ALA A 491 6.92 -4.99 35.12
C ALA A 491 6.61 -6.01 34.01
N ALA A 492 5.32 -6.30 33.76
CA ALA A 492 4.89 -7.11 32.62
C ALA A 492 5.10 -6.40 31.27
N SER A 493 5.35 -5.07 31.25
CA SER A 493 5.69 -4.35 30.02
C SER A 493 7.10 -4.72 29.54
N ARG A 494 7.16 -5.52 28.47
CA ARG A 494 8.40 -6.10 27.91
C ARG A 494 9.44 -5.09 27.41
N HIS A 495 9.15 -3.79 27.48
CA HIS A 495 9.99 -2.70 27.01
C HIS A 495 10.77 -2.00 28.13
N TYR A 496 10.25 -1.93 29.37
CA TYR A 496 10.95 -1.25 30.47
C TYR A 496 12.28 -1.94 30.82
N TYR A 497 12.31 -3.27 30.83
CA TYR A 497 13.55 -4.03 30.97
C TYR A 497 14.55 -3.78 29.83
N SER A 498 14.08 -3.50 28.61
CA SER A 498 14.93 -3.30 27.43
C SER A 498 15.59 -1.91 27.44
N THR A 499 14.84 -0.85 27.77
CA THR A 499 15.38 0.50 27.88
C THR A 499 16.34 0.64 29.05
N THR A 500 15.99 0.11 30.24
CA THR A 500 16.85 0.18 31.42
C THR A 500 18.15 -0.63 31.24
N THR A 501 18.11 -1.81 30.62
CA THR A 501 19.34 -2.57 30.33
C THR A 501 20.21 -1.90 29.25
N ALA A 502 19.61 -1.35 28.19
CA ALA A 502 20.36 -0.59 27.18
C ALA A 502 21.05 0.64 27.80
N LEU A 503 20.38 1.38 28.69
CA LEU A 503 20.97 2.53 29.39
C LEU A 503 22.10 2.11 30.35
N ALA A 504 21.91 1.01 31.10
CA ALA A 504 22.94 0.47 31.99
C ALA A 504 24.19 0.01 31.21
N ILE A 505 24.01 -0.59 30.03
CA ILE A 505 25.10 -1.01 29.15
C ILE A 505 25.86 0.18 28.59
N THR A 506 25.18 1.24 28.10
CA THR A 506 25.86 2.43 27.55
C THR A 506 26.62 3.21 28.63
N VAL A 507 26.04 3.35 29.83
CA VAL A 507 26.74 3.94 30.99
C VAL A 507 27.95 3.09 31.40
N GLY A 508 27.81 1.76 31.47
CA GLY A 508 28.91 0.84 31.79
C GLY A 508 30.06 0.92 30.78
N VAL A 509 29.77 0.92 29.48
CA VAL A 509 30.77 1.08 28.41
C VAL A 509 31.42 2.47 28.48
N GLY A 510 30.65 3.53 28.74
CA GLY A 510 31.18 4.89 28.93
C GLY A 510 32.17 4.99 30.08
N LEU A 511 31.87 4.39 31.23
CA LEU A 511 32.77 4.33 32.40
C LEU A 511 34.04 3.53 32.09
N ILE A 512 33.94 2.39 31.39
CA ILE A 512 35.10 1.57 31.00
C ILE A 512 36.02 2.36 30.05
N LEU A 513 35.46 3.09 29.08
CA LEU A 513 36.24 3.93 28.16
C LEU A 513 36.89 5.13 28.87
N LEU A 514 36.23 5.71 29.89
CA LEU A 514 36.79 6.78 30.71
C LEU A 514 37.98 6.28 31.55
N ILE A 515 37.85 5.09 32.16
CA ILE A 515 38.95 4.43 32.89
C ILE A 515 40.10 4.08 31.95
N LEU A 516 39.82 3.55 30.75
CA LEU A 516 40.83 3.25 29.73
C LEU A 516 41.63 4.52 29.35
N ASN A 517 40.93 5.63 29.09
CA ASN A 517 41.58 6.91 28.76
C ASN A 517 42.42 7.43 29.94
N MET A 518 41.94 7.34 31.18
CA MET A 518 42.73 7.69 32.38
C MET A 518 44.01 6.85 32.48
N LEU A 519 43.94 5.54 32.24
CA LEU A 519 45.10 4.65 32.26
C LEU A 519 46.08 4.95 31.11
N ILE A 520 45.60 5.32 29.92
CA ILE A 520 46.44 5.77 28.81
C ILE A 520 47.16 7.08 29.15
N PHE A 521 46.46 8.07 29.71
CA PHE A 521 47.08 9.33 30.14
C PHE A 521 48.09 9.12 31.29
N ALA A 522 47.78 8.26 32.26
CA ALA A 522 48.72 7.87 33.32
C ALA A 522 49.96 7.16 32.76
N GLY A 523 49.77 6.26 31.78
CA GLY A 523 50.86 5.58 31.08
C GLY A 523 51.77 6.54 30.31
N ILE A 524 51.20 7.49 29.57
CA ILE A 524 51.94 8.55 28.85
C ILE A 524 52.67 9.47 29.83
N TYR A 525 52.03 9.85 30.94
CA TYR A 525 52.65 10.66 31.98
C TYR A 525 53.84 9.93 32.62
N TYR A 526 53.68 8.64 32.95
CA TYR A 526 54.74 7.80 33.51
C TYR A 526 55.89 7.57 32.51
N GLN A 527 55.60 7.36 31.23
CA GLN A 527 56.63 7.33 30.18
C GLN A 527 57.39 8.65 30.12
N ARG A 528 56.70 9.80 30.09
CA ARG A 528 57.32 11.13 30.05
C ARG A 528 58.18 11.43 31.28
N ASP A 529 57.79 10.97 32.46
CA ASP A 529 58.61 11.09 33.67
C ASP A 529 59.82 10.13 33.65
N ARG A 530 59.64 8.89 33.19
CA ARG A 530 60.75 7.93 33.04
C ARG A 530 61.75 8.38 31.98
N ASP A 531 61.30 9.02 30.91
CA ASP A 531 62.17 9.52 29.85
C ASP A 531 62.82 10.87 30.21
N LYS A 532 62.19 11.71 31.06
CA LYS A 532 62.89 12.79 31.77
C LYS A 532 64.02 12.25 32.65
N LYS A 533 63.77 11.17 33.41
CA LYS A 533 64.78 10.53 34.27
C LYS A 533 65.91 9.88 33.47
N ARG A 534 65.60 9.30 32.29
CA ARG A 534 66.61 8.82 31.33
C ARG A 534 67.41 9.95 30.68
N ALA A 535 66.78 11.07 30.33
CA ALA A 535 67.49 12.25 29.83
C ALA A 535 68.45 12.81 30.89
N ALA A 536 68.03 12.86 32.16
CA ALA A 536 68.88 13.26 33.28
C ALA A 536 70.09 12.31 33.49
N MET A 537 69.94 11.01 33.24
CA MET A 537 71.06 10.06 33.26
C MET A 537 71.96 10.19 32.01
N ASN A 538 71.39 10.39 30.82
CA ASN A 538 72.14 10.44 29.57
C ASN A 538 72.92 11.76 29.36
N CYS A 539 72.65 12.81 30.13
CA CYS A 539 73.50 14.00 30.20
C CYS A 539 74.81 13.78 30.99
N ALA A 540 75.07 12.58 31.50
CA ALA A 540 76.23 12.25 32.33
C ALA A 540 77.06 11.04 31.82
N SER A 541 77.21 10.88 30.48
CA SER A 541 78.17 9.93 29.90
C SER A 541 78.73 10.38 28.55
N ASN A 542 80.04 10.70 28.56
CA ASN A 542 81.04 10.78 27.48
C ASN A 542 80.65 11.13 26.03
N GLY A 543 81.40 12.08 25.46
CA GLY A 543 81.53 12.26 24.01
C GLY A 543 82.79 11.58 23.43
N GLN A 544 82.98 11.77 22.12
CA GLN A 544 84.12 11.33 21.29
C GLN A 544 84.31 9.81 21.09
N GLU A 545 84.04 9.31 19.88
CA GLU A 545 85.10 8.94 18.90
C GLU A 545 84.51 8.68 17.49
N SER A 546 85.23 8.00 16.58
CA SER A 546 85.28 8.35 15.15
C SER A 546 84.65 7.39 14.09
N LEU A 547 84.57 7.93 12.87
CA LEU A 547 84.34 7.34 11.52
C LEU A 547 85.13 6.03 11.21
N PRO A 548 84.86 5.23 10.12
CA PRO A 548 84.33 5.67 8.79
C PRO A 548 83.45 4.73 7.89
N MET A 549 82.74 5.40 6.96
CA MET A 549 82.48 5.11 5.53
C MET A 549 82.56 3.68 4.91
N THR A 550 81.51 3.29 4.15
CA THR A 550 81.64 2.51 2.89
C THR A 550 80.47 2.73 1.88
N THR A 551 80.81 3.35 0.73
CA THR A 551 80.49 2.98 -0.69
C THR A 551 79.06 2.85 -1.28
N ARG A 552 78.84 3.50 -2.44
CA ARG A 552 77.80 3.25 -3.49
C ARG A 552 78.39 2.49 -4.70
N PRO A 553 77.59 2.04 -5.70
CA PRO A 553 77.28 2.87 -6.90
C PRO A 553 75.76 2.91 -7.22
N VAL A 554 75.11 3.89 -7.87
CA VAL A 554 75.43 4.95 -8.89
C VAL A 554 75.18 4.55 -10.35
N ALA A 555 74.00 4.95 -10.86
CA ALA A 555 73.62 5.29 -12.25
C ALA A 555 72.17 5.85 -12.20
N ILE A 556 71.66 6.88 -12.92
CA ILE A 556 72.15 7.76 -14.00
C ILE A 556 71.78 9.25 -13.66
N LYS A 557 72.40 10.25 -14.33
CA LYS A 557 72.10 11.70 -14.23
C LYS A 557 70.76 12.07 -14.92
N ALA A 558 70.01 13.15 -14.63
CA ALA A 558 70.19 14.42 -13.89
C ALA A 558 70.62 15.67 -14.71
N THR A 559 69.63 16.55 -14.97
CA THR A 559 69.63 18.01 -15.28
C THR A 559 68.17 18.45 -15.01
N GLU A 560 67.76 19.33 -14.07
CA GLU A 560 68.36 20.54 -13.46
C GLU A 560 68.68 21.66 -14.48
N ASN A 561 68.39 22.94 -14.22
CA ASN A 561 67.84 23.65 -13.03
C ASN A 561 66.71 24.61 -13.48
N THR A 562 65.87 25.28 -12.66
CA THR A 562 65.86 25.67 -11.22
C THR A 562 64.36 25.82 -10.79
N SER A 563 63.86 26.30 -9.63
CA SER A 563 64.40 26.94 -8.41
C SER A 563 63.62 26.51 -7.12
N ARG A 564 63.33 27.44 -6.18
CA ARG A 564 62.89 27.28 -4.78
C ARG A 564 62.47 28.65 -4.18
N PRO A 565 61.91 28.76 -2.94
CA PRO A 565 61.03 27.84 -2.22
C PRO A 565 59.90 28.54 -1.39
N SER A 566 58.88 27.77 -0.98
CA SER A 566 58.13 28.00 0.28
C SER A 566 57.39 26.72 0.70
N GLN A 567 57.01 26.60 1.99
CA GLN A 567 56.36 25.42 2.57
C GLN A 567 54.92 25.74 3.00
N GLU A 568 53.99 24.81 2.80
CA GLU A 568 52.62 24.89 3.31
C GLU A 568 52.48 24.14 4.65
N PRO A 569 51.84 24.74 5.67
CA PRO A 569 51.16 24.03 6.75
C PRO A 569 49.67 23.78 6.40
N PRO A 570 49.01 22.79 7.03
CA PRO A 570 47.63 22.41 6.69
C PRO A 570 46.57 23.43 7.16
N PRO A 571 45.39 23.50 6.50
CA PRO A 571 44.40 24.54 6.74
C PRO A 571 43.56 24.32 8.01
N SER A 572 43.37 25.40 8.78
CA SER A 572 42.36 25.51 9.83
C SER A 572 41.08 26.18 9.30
N TYR A 573 39.93 25.87 9.92
CA TYR A 573 38.62 26.41 9.54
C TYR A 573 38.47 27.94 9.71
N THR A 574 37.46 28.50 9.02
CA THR A 574 36.77 29.78 9.30
C THR A 574 37.18 31.02 8.47
N THR A 575 36.56 31.18 7.30
CA THR A 575 36.22 32.49 6.72
C THR A 575 34.90 32.40 5.95
N LEU A 576 33.98 33.35 6.19
CA LEU A 576 32.74 33.50 5.43
C LEU A 576 33.02 34.08 4.03
N ALA A 577 32.40 33.51 3.00
CA ALA A 577 32.45 34.06 1.65
C ALA A 577 31.53 35.29 1.50
N ARG A 578 31.98 36.28 0.72
CA ARG A 578 31.28 37.56 0.50
C ARG A 578 30.58 37.54 -0.85
N SER A 579 29.29 37.88 -0.89
CA SER A 579 28.48 37.87 -2.12
C SER A 579 29.01 38.85 -3.19
N PRO A 580 28.93 38.51 -4.49
CA PRO A 580 29.19 39.44 -5.59
C PRO A 580 28.11 40.53 -5.70
N SER A 581 28.41 41.61 -6.41
CA SER A 581 27.56 42.81 -6.49
C SER A 581 26.48 42.72 -7.58
N VAL A 582 25.33 43.35 -7.32
CA VAL A 582 24.09 43.28 -8.12
C VAL A 582 24.25 43.74 -9.58
N GLN A 583 25.28 44.53 -9.90
CA GLN A 583 25.46 45.13 -11.23
C GLN A 583 25.90 44.13 -12.31
N GLU A 584 26.65 43.07 -11.97
CA GLU A 584 27.10 42.09 -12.98
C GLU A 584 25.96 41.16 -13.44
N GLN A 585 24.99 40.87 -12.57
CA GLN A 585 23.83 40.03 -12.92
C GLN A 585 22.86 40.73 -13.89
N GLN A 586 22.74 42.06 -13.81
CA GLN A 586 21.79 42.82 -14.65
C GLN A 586 22.22 42.87 -16.12
N GLN A 587 23.53 42.96 -16.43
CA GLN A 587 24.00 42.98 -17.81
C GLN A 587 23.84 41.62 -18.52
N GLN A 588 24.00 40.51 -17.80
CA GLN A 588 23.82 39.17 -18.37
C GLN A 588 22.33 38.84 -18.68
N GLN A 589 21.39 39.32 -17.86
CA GLN A 589 19.96 39.12 -18.10
C GLN A 589 19.44 39.88 -19.32
N GLN A 590 19.93 41.11 -19.58
CA GLN A 590 19.48 41.90 -20.74
C GLN A 590 19.87 41.27 -22.09
N GLN A 591 21.04 40.63 -22.18
CA GLN A 591 21.46 39.96 -23.42
C GLN A 591 20.64 38.69 -23.73
N GLN A 592 20.19 37.95 -22.71
CA GLN A 592 19.36 36.74 -22.91
C GLN A 592 17.88 37.06 -23.24
N GLN A 593 17.37 38.22 -22.85
CA GLN A 593 16.01 38.64 -23.20
C GLN A 593 15.88 38.98 -24.70
N GLN A 594 16.88 39.62 -25.31
CA GLN A 594 16.85 39.98 -26.73
C GLN A 594 16.88 38.75 -27.67
N SER A 595 17.64 37.70 -27.34
CA SER A 595 17.62 36.44 -28.11
C SER A 595 16.29 35.68 -28.00
N SER A 596 15.54 35.88 -26.92
CA SER A 596 14.29 35.15 -26.66
C SER A 596 13.11 35.68 -27.47
N GLN A 597 12.99 37.01 -27.64
CA GLN A 597 11.87 37.62 -28.37
C GLN A 597 11.87 37.25 -29.87
N GLY A 598 13.04 37.16 -30.49
CA GLY A 598 13.17 36.78 -31.91
C GLY A 598 12.68 35.36 -32.22
N GLN A 599 12.76 34.43 -31.26
CA GLN A 599 12.26 33.05 -31.45
C GLN A 599 10.75 32.93 -31.23
N GLN A 600 10.13 33.81 -30.44
CA GLN A 600 8.68 33.79 -30.24
C GLN A 600 7.90 34.39 -31.41
N GLN A 601 8.44 35.41 -32.11
CA GLN A 601 7.80 35.91 -33.33
C GLN A 601 7.78 34.85 -34.44
N ALA A 602 8.88 34.11 -34.63
CA ALA A 602 8.97 33.05 -35.64
C ALA A 602 8.02 31.87 -35.39
N MET A 603 7.72 31.52 -34.13
CA MET A 603 6.74 30.47 -33.83
C MET A 603 5.29 30.91 -34.06
N ASN A 604 4.95 32.17 -33.77
CA ASN A 604 3.58 32.66 -33.92
C ASN A 604 3.14 32.70 -35.41
N GLU A 605 4.02 33.11 -36.33
CA GLU A 605 3.73 33.08 -37.76
C GLU A 605 3.50 31.64 -38.28
N ASP A 606 4.27 30.68 -37.77
CA ASP A 606 4.20 29.27 -38.16
C ASP A 606 3.01 28.52 -37.53
N GLU A 607 2.47 28.97 -36.39
CA GLU A 607 1.16 28.53 -35.90
C GLU A 607 0.00 29.13 -36.72
N GLN A 608 0.08 30.41 -37.08
CA GLN A 608 -1.01 31.11 -37.76
C GLN A 608 -1.29 30.49 -39.16
N MET A 609 -0.25 30.13 -39.92
CA MET A 609 -0.41 29.36 -41.17
C MET A 609 -1.05 27.97 -40.97
N LYS A 610 -0.92 27.35 -39.80
CA LYS A 610 -1.52 26.04 -39.49
C LYS A 610 -2.99 26.14 -39.06
N VAL A 611 -3.46 27.33 -38.64
CA VAL A 611 -4.88 27.59 -38.35
C VAL A 611 -5.65 27.76 -39.65
N ASP A 612 -5.22 28.65 -40.55
CA ASP A 612 -5.95 28.94 -41.80
C ASP A 612 -6.11 27.70 -42.69
N ASN A 613 -5.10 26.83 -42.74
CA ASN A 613 -5.15 25.57 -43.48
C ASN A 613 -6.21 24.58 -42.94
N LYS A 614 -6.55 24.65 -41.64
CA LYS A 614 -7.63 23.83 -41.05
C LYS A 614 -9.00 24.40 -41.35
N THR A 615 -9.15 25.73 -41.31
CA THR A 615 -10.41 26.43 -41.61
C THR A 615 -10.88 26.13 -43.03
N GLY A 616 -9.96 26.11 -44.01
CA GLY A 616 -10.25 25.76 -45.40
C GLY A 616 -10.80 24.34 -45.59
N GLN A 617 -10.30 23.35 -44.84
CA GLN A 617 -10.76 21.96 -44.95
C GLN A 617 -12.16 21.73 -44.36
N GLN A 618 -12.53 22.45 -43.30
CA GLN A 618 -13.88 22.36 -42.72
C GLN A 618 -14.98 22.91 -43.65
N HIS A 619 -14.69 24.00 -44.39
CA HIS A 619 -15.63 24.54 -45.36
C HIS A 619 -15.91 23.60 -46.56
N GLN A 620 -14.93 22.79 -47.00
CA GLN A 620 -15.18 21.79 -48.04
C GLN A 620 -16.08 20.63 -47.58
N GLN A 621 -16.02 20.22 -46.31
CA GLN A 621 -16.90 19.14 -45.81
C GLN A 621 -18.34 19.60 -45.59
N GLN A 622 -18.57 20.85 -45.18
CA GLN A 622 -19.93 21.36 -44.96
C GLN A 622 -20.76 21.53 -46.25
N GLN A 623 -20.11 21.79 -47.40
CA GLN A 623 -20.83 21.92 -48.68
C GLN A 623 -21.34 20.60 -49.26
N GLN A 624 -20.87 19.43 -48.80
CA GLN A 624 -21.34 18.13 -49.28
C GLN A 624 -22.55 17.56 -48.51
N GLN A 625 -22.99 18.19 -47.41
CA GLN A 625 -24.12 17.70 -46.59
C GLN A 625 -25.46 18.43 -46.82
N GLN A 626 -25.52 19.45 -47.69
CA GLN A 626 -26.76 20.21 -47.95
C GLN A 626 -27.59 19.69 -49.15
N GLN A 627 -27.29 18.51 -49.70
CA GLN A 627 -28.08 17.86 -50.75
C GLN A 627 -28.63 16.49 -50.32
N HIS A 628 -29.52 16.43 -49.31
CA HIS A 628 -30.61 15.43 -49.23
C HIS A 628 -31.56 15.67 -48.03
N VAL A 629 -32.45 16.68 -48.11
CA VAL A 629 -33.64 16.76 -47.23
C VAL A 629 -34.87 17.21 -48.03
N SER A 630 -35.74 16.26 -48.37
CA SER A 630 -37.16 16.47 -48.75
C SER A 630 -37.88 15.13 -48.84
N GLY A 631 -38.84 14.87 -47.95
CA GLY A 631 -39.62 13.63 -47.94
C GLY A 631 -40.25 13.33 -46.58
N ASN A 632 -41.56 13.58 -46.45
CA ASN A 632 -42.32 13.26 -45.24
C ASN A 632 -42.60 11.74 -45.13
N ALA A 633 -42.46 11.16 -43.94
CA ALA A 633 -43.07 9.88 -43.57
C ALA A 633 -43.30 9.80 -42.05
N VAL A 634 -44.25 8.97 -41.62
CA VAL A 634 -44.72 8.87 -40.22
C VAL A 634 -44.02 7.74 -39.46
N HIS A 635 -43.84 7.93 -38.14
CA HIS A 635 -43.30 6.94 -37.20
C HIS A 635 -43.93 5.54 -37.31
N LYS A 636 -43.07 4.51 -37.20
CA LYS A 636 -43.39 3.19 -36.66
C LYS A 636 -42.18 2.67 -35.88
N ASP A 637 -42.42 2.09 -34.71
CA ASP A 637 -41.36 1.60 -33.83
C ASP A 637 -40.78 0.25 -34.29
N PRO A 638 -39.47 -0.01 -34.09
CA PRO A 638 -38.83 -1.26 -34.48
C PRO A 638 -39.14 -2.42 -33.53
N ILE A 639 -39.39 -3.59 -34.10
CA ILE A 639 -39.68 -4.84 -33.38
C ILE A 639 -38.37 -5.49 -32.88
N PRO A 640 -38.29 -5.97 -31.62
CA PRO A 640 -37.10 -6.64 -31.12
C PRO A 640 -36.87 -8.03 -31.76
N PRO A 641 -35.60 -8.48 -31.92
CA PRO A 641 -35.27 -9.76 -32.54
C PRO A 641 -35.70 -10.97 -31.70
N LYS A 642 -36.10 -12.05 -32.37
CA LYS A 642 -36.50 -13.32 -31.71
C LYS A 642 -35.29 -14.10 -31.17
N PRO A 643 -35.44 -14.84 -30.04
CA PRO A 643 -34.41 -15.73 -29.55
C PRO A 643 -34.23 -16.98 -30.45
N PRO A 644 -33.05 -17.62 -30.44
CA PRO A 644 -32.78 -18.82 -31.25
C PRO A 644 -33.56 -20.05 -30.76
N VAL A 645 -33.89 -20.94 -31.70
CA VAL A 645 -34.74 -22.12 -31.46
C VAL A 645 -33.96 -23.24 -30.77
N ARG A 646 -34.59 -23.86 -29.76
CA ARG A 646 -34.07 -25.00 -28.99
C ARG A 646 -34.22 -26.30 -29.79
N THR A 647 -33.15 -26.75 -30.44
CA THR A 647 -33.12 -28.06 -31.11
C THR A 647 -33.09 -29.20 -30.09
N THR A 648 -34.16 -29.99 -30.03
CA THR A 648 -34.23 -31.22 -29.23
C THR A 648 -33.70 -32.41 -30.02
N SER A 649 -32.64 -33.05 -29.55
CA SER A 649 -32.18 -34.35 -30.05
C SER A 649 -32.03 -35.34 -28.89
N SER A 650 -33.01 -36.24 -28.76
CA SER A 650 -32.95 -37.39 -27.87
C SER A 650 -32.09 -38.49 -28.48
N LEU A 651 -31.12 -39.03 -27.74
CA LEU A 651 -30.49 -40.31 -28.07
C LEU A 651 -30.94 -41.38 -27.08
N SER A 652 -31.45 -42.49 -27.62
CA SER A 652 -31.66 -43.75 -26.92
C SER A 652 -30.39 -44.63 -26.99
N THR A 653 -30.42 -45.77 -26.30
CA THR A 653 -29.23 -46.55 -25.92
C THR A 653 -28.91 -47.75 -26.82
N THR A 654 -27.60 -48.00 -27.02
CA THR A 654 -26.94 -49.31 -27.24
C THR A 654 -27.24 -50.11 -28.54
N PRO A 655 -26.42 -51.13 -28.91
CA PRO A 655 -24.94 -51.19 -28.92
C PRO A 655 -24.36 -51.82 -30.23
N GLY A 656 -23.05 -51.69 -30.51
CA GLY A 656 -22.43 -52.49 -31.60
C GLY A 656 -20.96 -52.26 -32.00
N ASN A 657 -20.11 -53.25 -31.68
CA ASN A 657 -18.94 -53.78 -32.40
C ASN A 657 -17.96 -52.92 -33.27
N THR A 658 -16.70 -52.95 -32.81
CA THR A 658 -15.45 -53.32 -33.55
C THR A 658 -14.89 -52.49 -34.73
N ASN A 659 -13.61 -52.10 -34.53
CA ASN A 659 -12.45 -52.29 -35.43
C ASN A 659 -12.22 -51.41 -36.69
N THR A 660 -11.16 -50.60 -36.56
CA THR A 660 -9.95 -50.55 -37.42
C THR A 660 -9.86 -49.72 -38.72
N ILE A 661 -8.72 -49.00 -38.80
CA ILE A 661 -7.81 -48.83 -39.95
C ILE A 661 -8.08 -47.73 -41.01
N LYS A 662 -7.16 -46.74 -40.99
CA LYS A 662 -6.50 -46.01 -42.10
C LYS A 662 -7.33 -45.62 -43.34
N LYS A 663 -7.38 -44.31 -43.63
CA LYS A 663 -6.45 -43.72 -44.63
C LYS A 663 -6.31 -42.18 -44.51
N ARG A 664 -5.44 -41.65 -45.37
CA ARG A 664 -4.88 -40.28 -45.45
C ARG A 664 -5.48 -39.54 -46.67
N VAL A 665 -5.09 -38.26 -46.86
CA VAL A 665 -5.45 -37.29 -47.92
C VAL A 665 -6.56 -36.33 -47.43
N GLN A 666 -6.38 -35.02 -47.17
CA GLN A 666 -5.52 -33.92 -47.69
C GLN A 666 -6.12 -33.20 -48.91
N ILE A 667 -6.54 -31.92 -48.75
CA ILE A 667 -6.35 -30.75 -49.65
C ILE A 667 -7.29 -29.59 -49.23
N GLN A 668 -6.74 -28.36 -49.21
CA GLN A 668 -7.27 -26.98 -49.35
C GLN A 668 -8.68 -26.59 -48.81
N GLU A 669 -8.77 -25.50 -48.03
CA GLU A 669 -9.25 -24.13 -48.43
C GLU A 669 -10.71 -24.11 -48.96
N ILE A 670 -11.61 -23.25 -48.44
CA ILE A 670 -11.66 -21.79 -48.66
C ILE A 670 -12.31 -21.06 -47.47
N SER A 671 -12.10 -19.74 -47.38
CA SER A 671 -12.63 -18.80 -46.39
C SER A 671 -14.15 -18.57 -46.42
N VAL A 672 -14.72 -18.34 -45.23
CA VAL A 672 -15.56 -17.16 -44.92
C VAL A 672 -15.11 -16.62 -43.56
#